data_AF-Q65DS3-F1
#
_entry.id   AF-Q65DS3-F1
#
_cell.length_a   1.000
_cell.length_b   1.000
_cell.length_c   1.000
_cell.angle_alpha   90.00
_cell.angle_beta   90.00
_cell.angle_gamma   90.00
#
_symmetry.space_group_name_H-M   'P 1'
#
loop_
_entity.id
_entity.type
_entity.pdbx_description
1 polymer ?
#
loop_
_entity_poly.entity_id
_entity_poly.type
_entity_poly.pdbx_seq_one_letter_code
_entity_poly.pdbx_strand_id
1 'polypeptide(L)'
;MDIMTDKRVRLTIKTIRAFLFMGALMLIFLSIVVMTVVLAAKWQGAPSIQVPRSTVLYDGSGKQMGETHYGQKRYWVSLKNINPAVIDATLAVEDRNFFRHHGFDYMRMGGALIADLKAMSKVQGASTITQQYARNLYLGHDKTWKRKWNEAFYTIRLEQNYTKKDILEGYLNTIYYGHGAYGIEAASRLYFGKRAKDINTAEAAMLAGIPKGPSVYSPFVNEKKAKERQEMILTMMEKQNKLTEMQAAALKKMPLRFEKQDKQTTEKTAPYFYDEAVKEISRLLRLTPEQAETGGYNVFTTLNPRLQKIAEDTIEHTIDSSSDIQAGFAAINPSDGSVLALVGGRDYEKSPFNRVTQAMRQPGSTMKPFLYYSAVQNGFTPATRMRSAETTFELGQGSAYSPSNYHGYYADGPITLLQALALSDNIYAVKTHLFLGMDKLIDAAKQFGINSPLQKVPSLALGTSPVKPIEMVNGYAMFANGGKKIEPSFITKITDPNGKVLYEKPKRSKQILDPKAAFITANMMSGMFDKSLNGYTSVTGRTIADQLTRRYAGKSGTTSTDSWMIGFYPGLASGVWTGYDKERTIDAVAEKNYAKQIWAEFMEKALEDAPAAALMPPEGVKGMYIDPATGYAAAPSCPSKYFAYFIKGTEPEQVCYGKEIYKEQNAGHEKPAAPPHKRQKWWEKWFKKGE
;
A
#
# COMPACT_ATOMS: atom_id res chain seq x y z
N MET A 1 18.52 -31.80 -81.32
CA MET A 1 17.82 -31.43 -80.07
C MET A 1 18.81 -31.55 -78.94
N ASP A 2 19.22 -30.38 -78.45
CA ASP A 2 20.37 -30.18 -77.59
C ASP A 2 20.38 -31.00 -76.31
N ILE A 3 21.54 -31.59 -76.11
CA ILE A 3 22.09 -32.09 -74.86
C ILE A 3 22.27 -30.90 -73.92
N MET A 4 21.30 -30.67 -73.04
CA MET A 4 21.40 -29.76 -71.90
C MET A 4 20.35 -30.17 -70.86
N THR A 5 20.66 -30.59 -69.64
CA THR A 5 21.88 -30.39 -68.86
C THR A 5 21.95 -31.42 -67.71
N ASP A 6 22.89 -32.34 -67.80
CA ASP A 6 23.44 -33.14 -66.67
C ASP A 6 23.85 -32.21 -65.49
N LYS A 7 24.19 -30.95 -65.79
CA LYS A 7 24.47 -29.87 -64.82
C LYS A 7 23.31 -29.54 -63.87
N ARG A 8 22.04 -29.51 -64.31
CA ARG A 8 20.90 -29.15 -63.43
C ARG A 8 20.57 -30.28 -62.46
N VAL A 9 20.60 -31.53 -62.92
CA VAL A 9 20.41 -32.72 -62.07
C VAL A 9 21.56 -32.85 -61.05
N ARG A 10 22.82 -32.63 -61.47
CA ARG A 10 23.96 -32.59 -60.54
C ARG A 10 23.89 -31.44 -59.54
N LEU A 11 23.35 -30.27 -59.92
CA LEU A 11 23.11 -29.16 -58.98
C LEU A 11 22.05 -29.53 -57.94
N THR A 12 20.94 -30.14 -58.36
CA THR A 12 19.86 -30.59 -57.45
C THR A 12 20.32 -31.68 -56.49
N ILE A 13 21.17 -32.62 -56.95
CA ILE A 13 21.76 -33.64 -56.06
C ILE A 13 22.76 -33.01 -55.09
N LYS A 14 23.56 -32.03 -55.53
CA LYS A 14 24.48 -31.29 -54.65
C LYS A 14 23.75 -30.47 -53.59
N THR A 15 22.64 -29.82 -53.93
CA THR A 15 21.84 -29.06 -52.96
C THR A 15 21.15 -29.99 -51.97
N ILE A 16 20.59 -31.13 -52.40
CA ILE A 16 20.03 -32.14 -51.49
C ILE A 16 21.11 -32.69 -50.55
N ARG A 17 22.31 -33.01 -51.05
CA ARG A 17 23.44 -33.45 -50.21
C ARG A 17 23.89 -32.37 -49.24
N ALA A 18 23.91 -31.10 -49.65
CA ALA A 18 24.24 -29.97 -48.78
C ALA A 18 23.18 -29.78 -47.68
N PHE A 19 21.88 -29.93 -48.00
CA PHE A 19 20.81 -29.90 -47.00
C PHE A 19 20.89 -31.08 -46.02
N LEU A 20 21.18 -32.29 -46.50
CA LEU A 20 21.38 -33.46 -45.64
C LEU A 20 22.62 -33.29 -44.74
N PHE A 21 23.71 -32.75 -45.28
CA PHE A 21 24.95 -32.49 -44.53
C PHE A 21 24.76 -31.38 -43.49
N MET A 22 24.12 -30.26 -43.86
CA MET A 22 23.75 -29.21 -42.92
C MET A 22 22.77 -29.70 -41.86
N GLY A 23 21.81 -30.55 -42.24
CA GLY A 23 20.89 -31.20 -41.30
C GLY A 23 21.63 -32.12 -40.31
N ALA A 24 22.59 -32.91 -40.79
CA ALA A 24 23.44 -33.75 -39.95
C ALA A 24 24.32 -32.91 -39.01
N LEU A 25 24.95 -31.85 -39.51
CA LEU A 25 25.72 -30.91 -38.68
C LEU A 25 24.85 -30.24 -37.61
N MET A 26 23.63 -29.83 -37.97
CA MET A 26 22.68 -29.25 -37.02
C MET A 26 22.27 -30.26 -35.95
N LEU A 27 22.03 -31.52 -36.31
CA LEU A 27 21.75 -32.61 -35.37
C LEU A 27 22.92 -32.88 -34.43
N ILE A 28 24.15 -32.91 -34.94
CA ILE A 28 25.37 -33.08 -34.14
C ILE A 28 25.51 -31.90 -33.16
N PHE A 29 25.37 -30.67 -33.65
CA PHE A 29 25.43 -29.47 -32.82
C PHE A 29 24.37 -29.49 -31.72
N LEU A 30 23.12 -29.80 -32.05
CA LEU A 30 22.03 -29.91 -31.08
C LEU A 30 22.31 -31.00 -30.04
N SER A 31 22.88 -32.13 -30.47
CA SER A 31 23.27 -33.23 -29.58
C SER A 31 24.38 -32.81 -28.61
N ILE A 32 25.39 -32.07 -29.07
CA ILE A 32 26.45 -31.50 -28.23
C ILE A 32 25.87 -30.52 -27.22
N VAL A 33 24.97 -29.63 -27.64
CA VAL A 33 24.29 -28.67 -26.75
C VAL A 33 23.51 -29.41 -25.67
N VAL A 34 22.69 -30.39 -26.05
CA VAL A 34 21.93 -31.21 -25.09
C VAL A 34 22.87 -31.95 -24.13
N MET A 35 23.92 -32.58 -24.65
CA MET A 35 24.90 -33.30 -23.83
C MET A 35 25.61 -32.37 -22.84
N THR A 36 25.99 -31.17 -23.27
CA THR A 36 26.62 -30.16 -22.41
C THR A 36 25.67 -29.72 -21.28
N VAL A 37 24.39 -29.50 -21.59
CA VAL A 37 23.37 -29.14 -20.60
C VAL A 37 23.15 -30.27 -19.58
N VAL A 38 23.08 -31.51 -20.05
CA VAL A 38 22.92 -32.72 -19.22
C VAL A 38 24.13 -32.90 -18.30
N LEU A 39 25.35 -32.71 -18.80
CA LEU A 39 26.59 -32.81 -18.01
C LEU A 39 26.69 -31.67 -16.99
N ALA A 40 26.34 -30.44 -17.37
CA ALA A 40 26.30 -29.30 -16.45
C ALA A 40 25.27 -29.50 -15.33
N ALA A 41 24.09 -30.04 -15.66
CA ALA A 41 23.06 -30.40 -14.69
C ALA A 41 23.57 -31.44 -13.68
N LYS A 42 24.30 -32.46 -14.15
CA LYS A 42 24.92 -33.49 -13.32
C LYS A 42 26.03 -32.94 -12.41
N TRP A 43 26.88 -32.04 -12.93
CA TRP A 43 27.98 -31.45 -12.16
C TRP A 43 27.50 -30.56 -11.00
N GLN A 44 26.37 -29.87 -11.14
CA GLN A 44 25.77 -29.07 -10.07
C GLN A 44 25.08 -29.89 -8.96
N GLY A 45 25.00 -31.22 -9.10
CA GLY A 45 24.38 -32.12 -8.12
C GLY A 45 22.87 -31.91 -7.92
N ALA A 46 22.32 -32.61 -6.92
CA ALA A 46 20.90 -32.63 -6.62
C ALA A 46 20.40 -31.25 -6.16
N PRO A 47 19.44 -30.63 -6.88
CA PRO A 47 18.86 -29.37 -6.43
C PRO A 47 17.95 -29.61 -5.20
N SER A 48 17.87 -28.66 -4.27
CA SER A 48 17.09 -28.86 -3.03
C SER A 48 15.59 -28.98 -3.31
N ILE A 49 15.00 -30.13 -2.97
CA ILE A 49 13.53 -30.35 -3.01
C ILE A 49 12.82 -29.88 -1.74
N GLN A 50 13.53 -29.21 -0.82
CA GLN A 50 12.93 -28.77 0.45
C GLN A 50 11.80 -27.78 0.20
N VAL A 51 10.70 -28.01 0.92
CA VAL A 51 9.45 -27.26 0.82
C VAL A 51 9.71 -25.79 1.11
N PRO A 52 9.08 -24.87 0.35
CA PRO A 52 8.99 -23.48 0.78
C PRO A 52 8.42 -23.44 2.21
N ARG A 53 9.14 -22.89 3.18
CA ARG A 53 8.68 -22.75 4.57
C ARG A 53 7.90 -21.45 4.69
N SER A 54 6.84 -21.40 5.48
CA SER A 54 6.15 -20.13 5.67
C SER A 54 7.06 -19.16 6.42
N THR A 55 7.19 -17.96 5.87
CA THR A 55 7.88 -16.85 6.52
C THR A 55 7.11 -16.44 7.77
N VAL A 56 7.82 -16.34 8.89
CA VAL A 56 7.24 -16.00 10.21
C VAL A 56 7.47 -14.53 10.48
N LEU A 57 6.39 -13.79 10.74
CA LEU A 57 6.43 -12.39 11.13
C LEU A 57 6.31 -12.28 12.65
N TYR A 58 7.23 -11.53 13.25
CA TYR A 58 7.22 -11.17 14.66
C TYR A 58 6.87 -9.68 14.78
N ASP A 59 6.04 -9.33 15.76
CA ASP A 59 5.75 -7.94 16.10
C ASP A 59 6.97 -7.26 16.74
N GLY A 60 6.85 -5.97 17.05
CA GLY A 60 7.91 -5.17 17.66
C GLY A 60 8.31 -5.63 19.06
N SER A 61 7.54 -6.49 19.73
CA SER A 61 7.90 -7.13 21.00
C SER A 61 8.65 -8.46 20.82
N GLY A 62 8.74 -8.96 19.58
CA GLY A 62 9.31 -10.26 19.26
C GLY A 62 8.32 -11.41 19.40
N LYS A 63 7.03 -11.15 19.63
CA LYS A 63 5.97 -12.16 19.62
C LYS A 63 5.50 -12.39 18.18
N GLN A 64 5.24 -13.63 17.83
CA GLN A 64 4.73 -13.96 16.49
C GLN A 64 3.36 -13.29 16.24
N MET A 65 3.24 -12.56 15.13
CA MET A 65 2.02 -11.86 14.71
C MET A 65 0.99 -12.87 14.18
N GLY A 66 0.23 -13.47 15.10
CA GLY A 66 -0.83 -14.43 14.77
C GLY A 66 -0.32 -15.70 14.09
N GLU A 67 -0.98 -16.81 14.38
CA GLU A 67 -0.85 -17.99 13.54
C GLU A 67 -1.75 -17.75 12.34
N THR A 68 -1.23 -17.18 11.24
CA THR A 68 -1.94 -17.31 9.97
C THR A 68 -2.18 -18.80 9.79
N HIS A 69 -3.45 -19.22 9.79
CA HIS A 69 -3.87 -20.63 9.86
C HIS A 69 -3.53 -21.45 8.60
N TYR A 70 -2.57 -20.99 7.80
CA TYR A 70 -1.95 -21.70 6.69
C TYR A 70 -0.42 -21.74 6.77
N GLY A 71 0.17 -21.02 7.74
CA GLY A 71 1.62 -21.00 7.99
C GLY A 71 2.10 -22.04 8.99
N GLN A 72 1.19 -22.58 9.81
CA GLN A 72 1.53 -23.60 10.79
C GLN A 72 1.32 -25.00 10.20
N LYS A 73 2.47 -25.61 9.87
CA LYS A 73 2.64 -27.00 9.40
C LYS A 73 2.19 -27.21 7.96
N ARG A 74 3.06 -26.88 7.00
CA ARG A 74 3.08 -27.65 5.74
C ARG A 74 3.41 -29.08 6.14
N TYR A 75 2.37 -29.89 6.27
CA TYR A 75 2.50 -31.32 6.55
C TYR A 75 3.10 -31.97 5.33
N TRP A 76 4.43 -32.11 5.31
CA TRP A 76 5.05 -33.01 4.34
C TRP A 76 4.50 -34.41 4.62
N VAL A 77 3.64 -34.87 3.75
CA VAL A 77 3.09 -36.21 3.80
C VAL A 77 3.81 -37.04 2.75
N SER A 78 4.43 -38.13 3.22
CA SER A 78 5.01 -39.11 2.30
C SER A 78 3.92 -39.62 1.35
N LEU A 79 4.28 -39.97 0.12
CA LEU A 79 3.37 -40.45 -0.92
C LEU A 79 2.56 -41.68 -0.47
N LYS A 80 3.11 -42.49 0.44
CA LYS A 80 2.43 -43.65 1.07
C LYS A 80 1.27 -43.26 1.98
N ASN A 81 1.27 -42.04 2.50
CA ASN A 81 0.24 -41.46 3.38
C ASN A 81 -0.69 -40.50 2.61
N ILE A 82 -0.69 -40.56 1.28
CA ILE A 82 -1.65 -39.86 0.41
C ILE A 82 -2.56 -40.92 -0.20
N ASN A 83 -3.87 -40.66 -0.24
CA ASN A 83 -4.81 -41.60 -0.85
C ASN A 83 -4.48 -41.81 -2.34
N PRO A 84 -4.40 -43.06 -2.84
CA PRO A 84 -4.11 -43.34 -4.25
C PRO A 84 -5.02 -42.64 -5.24
N ALA A 85 -6.27 -42.36 -4.86
CA ALA A 85 -7.22 -41.62 -5.70
C ALA A 85 -6.74 -40.20 -6.03
N VAL A 86 -5.99 -39.54 -5.12
CA VAL A 86 -5.38 -38.23 -5.40
C VAL A 86 -4.31 -38.36 -6.46
N ILE A 87 -3.48 -39.40 -6.34
CA ILE A 87 -2.39 -39.66 -7.29
C ILE A 87 -3.00 -39.91 -8.67
N ASP A 88 -3.98 -40.80 -8.76
CA ASP A 88 -4.65 -41.13 -10.02
C ASP A 88 -5.37 -39.93 -10.63
N ALA A 89 -6.10 -39.14 -9.84
CA ALA A 89 -6.79 -37.95 -10.31
C ALA A 89 -5.81 -36.87 -10.81
N THR A 90 -4.73 -36.63 -10.06
CA THR A 90 -3.69 -35.65 -10.42
C THR A 90 -2.98 -36.06 -11.71
N LEU A 91 -2.58 -37.33 -11.82
CA LEU A 91 -1.95 -37.85 -13.04
C LEU A 91 -2.91 -37.80 -14.23
N ALA A 92 -4.18 -38.16 -14.03
CA ALA A 92 -5.16 -38.18 -15.12
C ALA A 92 -5.36 -36.80 -15.75
N VAL A 93 -5.29 -35.72 -14.96
CA VAL A 93 -5.55 -34.36 -15.42
C VAL A 93 -4.29 -33.57 -15.76
N GLU A 94 -3.21 -33.73 -14.99
CA GLU A 94 -1.98 -32.95 -15.17
C GLU A 94 -0.96 -33.65 -16.06
N ASP A 95 -0.79 -34.97 -15.95
CA ASP A 95 0.30 -35.70 -16.64
C ASP A 95 0.11 -37.23 -16.69
N ARG A 96 -0.70 -37.71 -17.64
CA ARG A 96 -1.09 -39.13 -17.73
C ARG A 96 0.08 -40.11 -17.93
N ASN A 97 1.16 -39.64 -18.54
CA ASN A 97 2.32 -40.45 -18.90
C ASN A 97 3.51 -40.20 -17.96
N PHE A 98 3.29 -39.56 -16.81
CA PHE A 98 4.33 -39.09 -15.90
C PHE A 98 5.46 -40.11 -15.62
N PHE A 99 5.10 -41.38 -15.39
CA PHE A 99 6.07 -42.44 -15.10
C PHE A 99 6.81 -43.00 -16.33
N ARG A 100 6.38 -42.65 -17.55
CA ARG A 100 6.96 -43.17 -18.80
C ARG A 100 7.96 -42.22 -19.46
N HIS A 101 7.93 -40.93 -19.14
CA HIS A 101 8.84 -39.93 -19.71
C HIS A 101 9.84 -39.41 -18.68
N HIS A 102 10.90 -38.74 -19.13
CA HIS A 102 11.93 -38.13 -18.27
C HIS A 102 11.79 -36.60 -18.29
N GLY A 103 10.78 -36.07 -17.59
CA GLY A 103 10.54 -34.63 -17.45
C GLY A 103 9.83 -33.95 -18.63
N PHE A 104 9.90 -34.49 -19.84
CA PHE A 104 9.23 -33.94 -21.02
C PHE A 104 8.41 -35.01 -21.75
N ASP A 105 7.12 -34.78 -21.94
CA ASP A 105 6.27 -35.64 -22.79
C ASP A 105 6.27 -35.09 -24.23
N TYR A 106 7.18 -35.62 -25.06
CA TYR A 106 7.35 -35.18 -26.45
C TYR A 106 6.10 -35.42 -27.31
N MET A 107 5.34 -36.49 -27.04
CA MET A 107 4.11 -36.79 -27.78
C MET A 107 3.02 -35.76 -27.47
N ARG A 108 2.88 -35.38 -26.19
CA ARG A 108 1.97 -34.31 -25.76
C ARG A 108 2.42 -32.95 -26.27
N MET A 109 3.72 -32.65 -26.26
CA MET A 109 4.25 -31.39 -26.79
C MET A 109 3.99 -31.25 -28.29
N GLY A 110 4.23 -32.31 -29.06
CA GLY A 110 3.92 -32.34 -30.50
C GLY A 110 2.42 -32.20 -30.78
N GLY A 111 1.57 -32.91 -30.03
CA GLY A 111 0.12 -32.80 -30.15
C GLY A 111 -0.41 -31.41 -29.83
N ALA A 112 0.10 -30.77 -28.78
CA ALA A 112 -0.25 -29.39 -28.41
C ALA A 112 0.19 -28.39 -29.49
N LEU A 113 1.37 -28.57 -30.09
CA LEU A 113 1.86 -27.72 -31.17
C LEU A 113 0.95 -27.79 -32.41
N ILE A 114 0.50 -28.98 -32.79
CA ILE A 114 -0.46 -29.15 -33.89
C ILE A 114 -1.80 -28.48 -33.55
N ALA A 115 -2.29 -28.63 -32.32
CA ALA A 115 -3.54 -28.01 -31.87
C ALA A 115 -3.45 -26.47 -31.87
N ASP A 116 -2.35 -25.90 -31.36
CA ASP A 116 -2.11 -24.46 -31.33
C ASP A 116 -1.97 -23.88 -32.75
N LEU A 117 -1.31 -24.60 -33.67
CA LEU A 117 -1.22 -24.21 -35.09
C LEU A 117 -2.60 -24.22 -35.77
N LYS A 118 -3.45 -25.22 -35.48
CA LYS A 118 -4.82 -25.29 -36.01
C LYS A 118 -5.73 -24.19 -35.44
N ALA A 119 -5.56 -23.83 -34.18
CA ALA A 119 -6.38 -22.83 -33.50
C ALA A 119 -5.85 -21.41 -33.63
N MET A 120 -4.72 -21.19 -34.32
CA MET A 120 -4.01 -19.91 -34.46
C MET A 120 -3.81 -19.16 -33.13
N SER A 121 -3.83 -19.89 -32.02
CA SER A 121 -3.77 -19.36 -30.65
C SER A 121 -3.34 -20.49 -29.71
N LYS A 122 -2.83 -20.12 -28.54
CA LYS A 122 -2.36 -21.09 -27.56
C LYS A 122 -3.54 -21.66 -26.77
N VAL A 123 -3.98 -22.86 -27.10
CA VAL A 123 -5.20 -23.48 -26.56
C VAL A 123 -4.88 -24.61 -25.59
N GLN A 124 -3.75 -25.31 -25.75
CA GLN A 124 -3.45 -26.51 -24.96
C GLN A 124 -2.14 -26.41 -24.14
N GLY A 125 -2.18 -26.90 -22.89
CA GLY A 125 -1.02 -26.93 -22.00
C GLY A 125 -0.13 -28.15 -22.25
N ALA A 126 1.15 -27.93 -22.60
CA ALA A 126 2.12 -29.01 -22.85
C ALA A 126 3.04 -29.36 -21.66
N SER A 127 2.95 -28.64 -20.54
CA SER A 127 3.84 -28.83 -19.39
C SER A 127 3.56 -30.13 -18.62
N THR A 128 4.62 -30.84 -18.22
CA THR A 128 4.59 -32.04 -17.36
C THR A 128 4.58 -31.68 -15.87
N ILE A 129 4.31 -32.66 -14.99
CA ILE A 129 4.40 -32.44 -13.53
C ILE A 129 5.79 -31.97 -13.11
N THR A 130 6.86 -32.55 -13.65
CA THR A 130 8.23 -32.16 -13.26
C THR A 130 8.55 -30.73 -13.68
N GLN A 131 8.08 -30.29 -14.86
CA GLN A 131 8.21 -28.91 -15.31
C GLN A 131 7.45 -27.94 -14.39
N GLN A 132 6.23 -28.31 -14.02
CA GLN A 132 5.43 -27.52 -13.07
C GLN A 132 6.08 -27.47 -11.69
N TYR A 133 6.65 -28.57 -11.21
CA TYR A 133 7.35 -28.62 -9.94
C TYR A 133 8.62 -27.77 -9.93
N ALA A 134 9.45 -27.86 -10.98
CA ALA A 134 10.62 -27.01 -11.19
C ALA A 134 10.25 -25.52 -11.20
N ARG A 135 9.16 -25.18 -11.88
CA ARG A 135 8.62 -23.82 -11.90
C ARG A 135 8.24 -23.35 -10.50
N ASN A 136 7.52 -24.17 -9.74
CA ASN A 136 7.02 -23.81 -8.42
C ASN A 136 8.15 -23.65 -7.38
N LEU A 137 9.23 -24.43 -7.49
CA LEU A 137 10.34 -24.39 -6.53
C LEU A 137 11.35 -23.27 -6.81
N TYR A 138 11.74 -23.06 -8.07
CA TYR A 138 12.95 -22.32 -8.38
C TYR A 138 12.73 -21.02 -9.17
N LEU A 139 11.51 -20.77 -9.65
CA LEU A 139 11.26 -19.72 -10.65
C LEU A 139 10.06 -18.85 -10.29
N GLY A 140 10.18 -17.53 -10.47
CA GLY A 140 9.05 -16.61 -10.41
C GLY A 140 8.09 -16.78 -11.60
N HIS A 141 6.93 -16.13 -11.57
CA HIS A 141 5.87 -16.27 -12.59
C HIS A 141 6.11 -15.48 -13.90
N ASP A 142 7.26 -14.83 -14.06
CA ASP A 142 7.54 -13.95 -15.20
C ASP A 142 7.45 -14.66 -16.55
N LYS A 143 6.69 -14.11 -17.51
CA LYS A 143 6.53 -14.71 -18.85
C LYS A 143 7.72 -14.42 -19.78
N THR A 144 8.95 -14.69 -19.33
CA THR A 144 10.17 -14.51 -20.14
C THR A 144 10.66 -15.82 -20.76
N TRP A 145 11.31 -15.74 -21.92
CA TRP A 145 11.99 -16.87 -22.55
C TRP A 145 13.11 -17.43 -21.66
N LYS A 146 13.81 -16.56 -20.91
CA LYS A 146 14.84 -16.96 -19.94
C LYS A 146 14.27 -17.83 -18.83
N ARG A 147 13.11 -17.49 -18.27
CA ARG A 147 12.43 -18.34 -17.28
C ARG A 147 12.14 -19.72 -17.84
N LYS A 148 11.65 -19.81 -19.08
CA LYS A 148 11.29 -21.08 -19.70
C LYS A 148 12.51 -21.98 -19.97
N TRP A 149 13.65 -21.39 -20.31
CA TRP A 149 14.92 -22.12 -20.36
C TRP A 149 15.36 -22.63 -18.99
N ASN A 150 15.28 -21.80 -17.94
CA ASN A 150 15.60 -22.22 -16.58
C ASN A 150 14.66 -23.34 -16.08
N GLU A 151 13.37 -23.29 -16.45
CA GLU A 151 12.39 -24.34 -16.13
C GLU A 151 12.82 -25.68 -16.74
N ALA A 152 13.21 -25.67 -18.01
CA ALA A 152 13.73 -26.86 -18.68
C ALA A 152 15.02 -27.38 -18.02
N PHE A 153 15.95 -26.50 -17.66
CA PHE A 153 17.19 -26.88 -16.98
C PHE A 153 16.94 -27.52 -15.61
N TYR A 154 16.10 -26.91 -14.76
CA TYR A 154 15.73 -27.48 -13.46
C TYR A 154 14.91 -28.77 -13.59
N THR A 155 14.10 -28.90 -14.65
CA THR A 155 13.39 -30.16 -14.96
C THR A 155 14.38 -31.30 -15.19
N ILE A 156 15.42 -31.07 -16.01
CA ILE A 156 16.49 -32.05 -16.25
C ILE A 156 17.20 -32.40 -14.94
N ARG A 157 17.54 -31.39 -14.13
CA ARG A 157 18.21 -31.61 -12.83
C ARG A 157 17.36 -32.44 -11.87
N LEU A 158 16.04 -32.20 -11.80
CA LEU A 158 15.15 -32.98 -10.94
C LEU A 158 15.08 -34.45 -11.40
N GLU A 159 14.86 -34.69 -12.70
CA GLU A 159 14.76 -36.05 -13.26
C GLU A 159 16.05 -36.87 -13.14
N GLN A 160 17.21 -36.22 -13.12
CA GLN A 160 18.50 -36.91 -12.98
C GLN A 160 18.83 -37.31 -11.54
N ASN A 161 18.33 -36.55 -10.56
CA ASN A 161 18.76 -36.69 -9.16
C ASN A 161 17.67 -37.29 -8.25
N TYR A 162 16.41 -37.32 -8.70
CA TYR A 162 15.27 -37.78 -7.91
C TYR A 162 14.46 -38.81 -8.66
N THR A 163 13.87 -39.76 -7.94
CA THR A 163 12.97 -40.72 -8.55
C THR A 163 11.63 -40.07 -8.90
N LYS A 164 10.87 -40.69 -9.81
CA LYS A 164 9.50 -40.23 -10.13
C LYS A 164 8.60 -40.12 -8.91
N LYS A 165 8.78 -41.00 -7.92
CA LYS A 165 8.01 -40.97 -6.68
C LYS A 165 8.38 -39.74 -5.84
N ASP A 166 9.66 -39.42 -5.73
CA ASP A 166 10.13 -38.24 -4.99
C ASP A 166 9.62 -36.94 -5.64
N ILE A 167 9.68 -36.86 -6.97
CA ILE A 167 9.19 -35.70 -7.74
C ILE A 167 7.67 -35.52 -7.54
N LEU A 168 6.91 -36.61 -7.60
CA LEU A 168 5.45 -36.56 -7.41
C LEU A 168 5.08 -36.21 -5.96
N GLU A 169 5.76 -36.80 -4.98
CA GLU A 169 5.61 -36.46 -3.57
C GLU A 169 5.88 -34.97 -3.33
N GLY A 170 7.01 -34.47 -3.83
CA GLY A 170 7.37 -33.07 -3.74
C GLY A 170 6.37 -32.15 -4.43
N TYR A 171 5.89 -32.51 -5.62
CA TYR A 171 4.87 -31.76 -6.33
C TYR A 171 3.56 -31.67 -5.54
N LEU A 172 3.03 -32.80 -5.05
CA LEU A 172 1.79 -32.85 -4.27
C LEU A 172 1.91 -32.10 -2.95
N ASN A 173 3.10 -31.99 -2.37
CA ASN A 173 3.35 -31.24 -1.13
C ASN A 173 3.66 -29.75 -1.35
N THR A 174 3.83 -29.29 -2.59
CA THR A 174 4.23 -27.89 -2.89
C THR A 174 3.24 -27.13 -3.74
N ILE A 175 2.39 -27.82 -4.49
CA ILE A 175 1.43 -27.15 -5.37
C ILE A 175 0.38 -26.36 -4.57
N TYR A 176 0.03 -25.19 -5.11
CA TYR A 176 -0.94 -24.29 -4.47
C TYR A 176 -2.38 -24.70 -4.80
N TYR A 177 -3.18 -24.92 -3.77
CA TYR A 177 -4.60 -25.26 -3.87
C TYR A 177 -5.51 -24.07 -3.53
N GLY A 178 -5.00 -22.86 -3.33
CA GLY A 178 -5.82 -21.69 -2.97
C GLY A 178 -5.95 -21.46 -1.47
N HIS A 179 -6.38 -20.26 -1.07
CA HIS A 179 -6.58 -19.83 0.33
C HIS A 179 -5.39 -20.13 1.25
N GLY A 180 -4.16 -19.96 0.77
CA GLY A 180 -2.96 -20.28 1.55
C GLY A 180 -2.64 -21.78 1.69
N ALA A 181 -3.47 -22.70 1.19
CA ALA A 181 -3.20 -24.13 1.24
C ALA A 181 -2.17 -24.56 0.18
N TYR A 182 -0.92 -24.75 0.62
CA TYR A 182 0.15 -25.35 -0.17
C TYR A 182 0.33 -26.82 0.23
N GLY A 183 0.20 -27.70 -0.77
CA GLY A 183 0.29 -29.14 -0.58
C GLY A 183 -1.05 -29.81 -0.26
N ILE A 184 -1.15 -31.08 -0.63
CA ILE A 184 -2.41 -31.85 -0.60
C ILE A 184 -2.96 -32.06 0.81
N GLU A 185 -2.12 -32.25 1.82
CA GLU A 185 -2.58 -32.43 3.21
C GLU A 185 -3.23 -31.15 3.75
N ALA A 186 -2.62 -30.00 3.47
CA ALA A 186 -3.20 -28.70 3.84
C ALA A 186 -4.52 -28.47 3.10
N ALA A 187 -4.59 -28.77 1.81
CA ALA A 187 -5.80 -28.64 1.01
C ALA A 187 -6.92 -29.58 1.50
N SER A 188 -6.61 -30.84 1.78
CA SER A 188 -7.56 -31.83 2.29
C SER A 188 -8.18 -31.39 3.61
N ARG A 189 -7.37 -30.85 4.52
CA ARG A 189 -7.86 -30.32 5.81
C ARG A 189 -8.69 -29.07 5.63
N LEU A 190 -8.24 -28.15 4.78
CA LEU A 190 -8.94 -26.91 4.49
C LEU A 190 -10.33 -27.17 3.91
N TYR A 191 -10.42 -27.98 2.86
CA TYR A 191 -11.67 -28.13 2.11
C TYR A 191 -12.61 -29.16 2.71
N PHE A 192 -12.08 -30.20 3.38
CA PHE A 192 -12.86 -31.36 3.82
C PHE A 192 -12.62 -31.78 5.27
N GLY A 193 -11.75 -31.09 6.03
CA GLY A 193 -11.47 -31.42 7.44
C GLY A 193 -10.74 -32.75 7.63
N LYS A 194 -10.25 -33.35 6.54
CA LYS A 194 -9.70 -34.71 6.51
C LYS A 194 -8.21 -34.70 6.24
N ARG A 195 -7.51 -35.77 6.65
CA ARG A 195 -6.14 -36.04 6.17
C ARG A 195 -6.17 -36.48 4.72
N ALA A 196 -5.11 -36.23 3.96
CA ALA A 196 -5.00 -36.59 2.55
C ALA A 196 -5.10 -38.10 2.27
N LYS A 197 -4.86 -38.95 3.28
CA LYS A 197 -5.15 -40.41 3.19
C LYS A 197 -6.63 -40.76 3.35
N ASP A 198 -7.40 -39.92 4.04
CA ASP A 198 -8.77 -40.21 4.49
C ASP A 198 -9.84 -39.63 3.54
N ILE A 199 -9.45 -38.91 2.49
CA ILE A 199 -10.37 -38.38 1.46
C ILE A 199 -10.79 -39.45 0.45
N ASN A 200 -12.01 -39.32 -0.08
CA ASN A 200 -12.55 -40.22 -1.09
C ASN A 200 -12.21 -39.78 -2.54
N THR A 201 -12.54 -40.61 -3.53
CA THR A 201 -12.23 -40.34 -4.95
C THR A 201 -12.90 -39.07 -5.50
N ALA A 202 -14.12 -38.76 -5.08
CA ALA A 202 -14.82 -37.55 -5.53
C ALA A 202 -14.15 -36.29 -4.98
N GLU A 203 -13.72 -36.31 -3.71
CA GLU A 203 -12.96 -35.26 -3.04
C GLU A 203 -11.55 -35.11 -3.65
N ALA A 204 -10.88 -36.23 -3.94
CA ALA A 204 -9.57 -36.25 -4.61
C ALA A 204 -9.63 -35.63 -6.01
N ALA A 205 -10.64 -35.97 -6.81
CA ALA A 205 -10.87 -35.36 -8.12
C ALA A 205 -11.19 -33.86 -8.03
N MET A 206 -11.88 -33.43 -6.96
CA MET A 206 -12.11 -32.02 -6.69
C MET A 206 -10.79 -31.29 -6.43
N LEU A 207 -9.96 -31.77 -5.49
CA LEU A 207 -8.67 -31.16 -5.16
C LEU A 207 -7.73 -31.13 -6.36
N ALA A 208 -7.64 -32.22 -7.13
CA ALA A 208 -6.80 -32.30 -8.33
C ALA A 208 -7.18 -31.26 -9.40
N GLY A 209 -8.42 -30.75 -9.39
CA GLY A 209 -8.88 -29.73 -10.33
C GLY A 209 -8.46 -28.30 -9.99
N ILE A 210 -8.16 -28.02 -8.72
CA ILE A 210 -7.92 -26.67 -8.22
C ILE A 210 -6.63 -26.04 -8.77
N PRO A 211 -5.47 -26.75 -8.82
CA PRO A 211 -4.21 -26.11 -9.15
C PRO A 211 -4.12 -25.46 -10.53
N LYS A 212 -4.92 -25.89 -11.51
CA LYS A 212 -4.98 -25.24 -12.83
C LYS A 212 -5.39 -23.77 -12.73
N GLY A 213 -6.15 -23.40 -11.70
CA GLY A 213 -6.57 -22.04 -11.43
C GLY A 213 -7.26 -21.94 -10.08
N PRO A 214 -6.51 -21.79 -8.97
CA PRO A 214 -7.10 -21.82 -7.63
C PRO A 214 -8.14 -20.73 -7.38
N SER A 215 -7.98 -19.56 -8.00
CA SER A 215 -8.95 -18.45 -7.95
C SER A 215 -10.23 -18.69 -8.75
N VAL A 216 -10.30 -19.77 -9.54
CA VAL A 216 -11.44 -20.08 -10.41
C VAL A 216 -12.09 -21.40 -10.02
N TYR A 217 -11.29 -22.41 -9.73
CA TYR A 217 -11.73 -23.78 -9.48
C TYR A 217 -11.77 -24.15 -7.99
N SER A 218 -11.57 -23.19 -7.09
CA SER A 218 -11.82 -23.41 -5.66
C SER A 218 -13.33 -23.46 -5.39
N PRO A 219 -13.85 -24.47 -4.66
CA PRO A 219 -15.27 -24.53 -4.30
C PRO A 219 -15.71 -23.37 -3.40
N PHE A 220 -14.82 -22.81 -2.58
CA PHE A 220 -15.09 -21.60 -1.78
C PHE A 220 -15.20 -20.30 -2.60
N VAL A 221 -14.77 -20.32 -3.86
CA VAL A 221 -14.86 -19.14 -4.75
C VAL A 221 -15.98 -19.31 -5.76
N ASN A 222 -16.01 -20.47 -6.43
CA ASN A 222 -17.04 -20.81 -7.41
C ASN A 222 -17.28 -22.31 -7.42
N GLU A 223 -18.23 -22.77 -6.59
CA GLU A 223 -18.57 -24.18 -6.46
C GLU A 223 -18.99 -24.82 -7.78
N LYS A 224 -19.77 -24.11 -8.60
CA LYS A 224 -20.22 -24.61 -9.90
C LYS A 224 -19.06 -24.94 -10.83
N LYS A 225 -18.11 -24.00 -11.02
CA LYS A 225 -16.93 -24.22 -11.86
C LYS A 225 -16.01 -25.30 -11.30
N ALA A 226 -15.87 -25.36 -9.97
CA ALA A 226 -15.11 -26.42 -9.29
C ALA A 226 -15.74 -27.80 -9.57
N LYS A 227 -17.07 -27.89 -9.49
CA LYS A 227 -17.83 -29.11 -9.77
C LYS A 227 -17.71 -29.56 -11.23
N GLU A 228 -17.90 -28.65 -12.20
CA GLU A 228 -17.72 -28.95 -13.63
C GLU A 228 -16.30 -29.49 -13.91
N ARG A 229 -15.28 -28.91 -13.27
CA ARG A 229 -13.89 -29.36 -13.37
C ARG A 229 -13.69 -30.74 -12.75
N GLN A 230 -14.29 -31.00 -11.59
CA GLN A 230 -14.26 -32.31 -10.93
C GLN A 230 -14.88 -33.41 -11.81
N GLU A 231 -16.02 -33.15 -12.43
CA GLU A 231 -16.70 -34.12 -13.31
C GLU A 231 -15.87 -34.43 -14.57
N MET A 232 -15.20 -33.43 -15.13
CA MET A 232 -14.25 -33.63 -16.22
C MET A 232 -13.12 -34.57 -15.80
N ILE A 233 -12.54 -34.38 -14.60
CA ILE A 233 -11.44 -35.22 -14.10
C ILE A 233 -11.91 -36.66 -13.88
N LEU A 234 -13.10 -36.86 -13.30
CA LEU A 234 -13.68 -38.19 -13.15
C LEU A 234 -13.89 -38.89 -14.50
N THR A 235 -14.30 -38.15 -15.53
CA THR A 235 -14.41 -38.67 -16.92
C THR A 235 -13.04 -39.01 -17.52
N MET A 236 -12.00 -38.23 -17.21
CA MET A 236 -10.64 -38.54 -17.63
C MET A 236 -10.11 -39.80 -16.96
N MET A 237 -10.38 -39.97 -15.67
CA MET A 237 -10.02 -41.18 -14.90
C MET A 237 -10.71 -42.42 -15.47
N GLU A 238 -12.00 -42.32 -15.80
CA GLU A 238 -12.76 -43.38 -16.48
C GLU A 238 -12.11 -43.78 -17.82
N LYS A 239 -11.86 -42.81 -18.71
CA LYS A 239 -11.21 -43.05 -20.02
C LYS A 239 -9.79 -43.64 -19.91
N GLN A 240 -9.16 -43.50 -18.75
CA GLN A 240 -7.84 -44.04 -18.45
C GLN A 240 -7.91 -45.36 -17.68
N ASN A 241 -9.09 -45.99 -17.61
CA ASN A 241 -9.37 -47.24 -16.91
C ASN A 241 -9.04 -47.20 -15.41
N LYS A 242 -9.11 -46.02 -14.79
CA LYS A 242 -8.96 -45.83 -13.33
C LYS A 242 -10.28 -46.00 -12.59
N LEU A 243 -11.39 -45.82 -13.29
CA LEU A 243 -12.76 -45.98 -12.80
C LEU A 243 -13.58 -46.70 -13.87
N THR A 244 -14.57 -47.48 -13.45
CA THR A 244 -15.61 -47.94 -14.37
C THR A 244 -16.59 -46.82 -14.69
N GLU A 245 -17.31 -46.91 -15.81
CA GLU A 245 -18.36 -45.96 -16.20
C GLU A 245 -19.39 -45.77 -15.07
N MET A 246 -19.81 -46.87 -14.44
CA MET A 246 -20.75 -46.86 -13.32
C MET A 246 -20.19 -46.14 -12.09
N GLN A 247 -18.91 -46.36 -11.76
CA GLN A 247 -18.24 -45.65 -10.65
C GLN A 247 -18.12 -44.16 -10.94
N ALA A 248 -17.70 -43.79 -12.15
CA ALA A 248 -17.57 -42.40 -12.56
C ALA A 248 -18.92 -41.67 -12.51
N ALA A 249 -19.99 -42.28 -13.01
CA ALA A 249 -21.34 -41.74 -12.95
C ALA A 249 -21.85 -41.55 -11.51
N ALA A 250 -21.58 -42.51 -10.62
CA ALA A 250 -21.93 -42.41 -9.21
C ALA A 250 -21.15 -41.28 -8.49
N LEU A 251 -19.84 -41.19 -8.71
CA LEU A 251 -18.98 -40.18 -8.09
C LEU A 251 -19.31 -38.75 -8.54
N LYS A 252 -19.72 -38.57 -9.81
CA LYS A 252 -20.19 -37.26 -10.31
C LYS A 252 -21.44 -36.78 -9.55
N LYS A 253 -22.36 -37.69 -9.23
CA LYS A 253 -23.59 -37.38 -8.48
C LYS A 253 -23.41 -37.31 -6.97
N MET A 254 -22.26 -37.72 -6.45
CA MET A 254 -21.98 -37.71 -5.01
C MET A 254 -21.96 -36.27 -4.47
N PRO A 255 -22.78 -35.94 -3.47
CA PRO A 255 -22.72 -34.64 -2.82
C PRO A 255 -21.43 -34.52 -2.01
N LEU A 256 -20.70 -33.42 -2.21
CA LEU A 256 -19.51 -33.10 -1.43
C LEU A 256 -19.90 -32.18 -0.29
N ARG A 257 -19.45 -32.51 0.93
CA ARG A 257 -19.59 -31.63 2.09
C ARG A 257 -18.27 -30.93 2.31
N PHE A 258 -18.25 -29.63 2.07
CA PHE A 258 -17.09 -28.80 2.39
C PHE A 258 -17.13 -28.43 3.87
N GLU A 259 -15.97 -28.30 4.48
CA GLU A 259 -15.89 -27.72 5.82
C GLU A 259 -16.53 -26.34 5.81
N LYS A 260 -17.39 -26.09 6.79
CA LYS A 260 -17.84 -24.72 7.03
C LYS A 260 -16.59 -23.96 7.41
N GLN A 261 -16.33 -22.82 6.76
CA GLN A 261 -15.48 -21.82 7.39
C GLN A 261 -16.22 -21.40 8.65
N ASP A 262 -15.98 -22.09 9.77
CA ASP A 262 -16.30 -21.53 11.06
C ASP A 262 -15.65 -20.16 11.05
N LYS A 263 -16.47 -19.12 11.22
CA LYS A 263 -16.02 -17.78 11.58
C LYS A 263 -15.37 -17.78 12.97
N GLN A 264 -14.66 -18.84 13.35
CA GLN A 264 -13.50 -18.70 14.23
C GLN A 264 -12.42 -18.00 13.40
N THR A 265 -12.68 -16.73 13.11
CA THR A 265 -11.65 -15.74 12.86
C THR A 265 -10.73 -15.80 14.07
N THR A 266 -9.65 -16.57 14.01
CA THR A 266 -8.41 -16.08 14.59
C THR A 266 -8.18 -14.77 13.87
N GLU A 267 -8.61 -13.65 14.49
CA GLU A 267 -8.50 -12.30 13.96
C GLU A 267 -7.10 -12.16 13.34
N LYS A 268 -7.03 -11.94 12.02
CA LYS A 268 -5.75 -11.56 11.42
C LYS A 268 -5.35 -10.27 12.11
N THR A 269 -4.36 -10.30 12.99
CA THR A 269 -3.87 -9.09 13.64
C THR A 269 -3.22 -8.21 12.58
N ALA A 270 -3.71 -6.98 12.40
CA ALA A 270 -3.15 -5.98 11.49
C ALA A 270 -2.97 -6.47 10.03
N PRO A 271 -4.04 -6.91 9.32
CA PRO A 271 -3.89 -7.55 8.01
C PRO A 271 -3.34 -6.59 6.94
N TYR A 272 -3.69 -5.30 7.00
CA TYR A 272 -3.10 -4.28 6.12
C TYR A 272 -1.60 -4.08 6.37
N PHE A 273 -1.17 -4.13 7.63
CA PHE A 273 0.25 -4.04 7.99
C PHE A 273 1.01 -5.23 7.43
N TYR A 274 0.44 -6.44 7.58
CA TYR A 274 1.02 -7.68 7.06
C TYR A 274 1.30 -7.57 5.56
N ASP A 275 0.33 -7.10 4.77
CA ASP A 275 0.49 -6.95 3.31
C ASP A 275 1.63 -5.99 2.95
N GLU A 276 1.77 -4.89 3.69
CA GLU A 276 2.87 -3.93 3.46
C GLU A 276 4.23 -4.48 3.91
N ALA A 277 4.28 -5.24 5.01
CA ALA A 277 5.48 -5.95 5.42
C ALA A 277 5.90 -6.96 4.34
N VAL A 278 4.99 -7.75 3.78
CA VAL A 278 5.29 -8.70 2.69
C VAL A 278 5.83 -7.99 1.44
N LYS A 279 5.23 -6.85 1.06
CA LYS A 279 5.73 -6.01 -0.05
C LYS A 279 7.13 -5.48 0.26
N GLU A 280 7.41 -5.07 1.49
CA GLU A 280 8.73 -4.59 1.89
C GLU A 280 9.79 -5.72 1.89
N ILE A 281 9.47 -6.93 2.38
CA ILE A 281 10.34 -8.12 2.26
C ILE A 281 10.69 -8.34 0.79
N SER A 282 9.66 -8.35 -0.08
CA SER A 282 9.80 -8.60 -1.51
C SER A 282 10.76 -7.59 -2.15
N ARG A 283 10.64 -6.31 -1.81
CA ARG A 283 11.53 -5.24 -2.27
C ARG A 283 12.96 -5.40 -1.74
N LEU A 284 13.13 -5.65 -0.45
CA LEU A 284 14.44 -5.72 0.21
C LEU A 284 15.26 -6.92 -0.27
N LEU A 285 14.62 -8.09 -0.41
CA LEU A 285 15.27 -9.32 -0.82
C LEU A 285 15.20 -9.60 -2.34
N ARG A 286 14.53 -8.72 -3.11
CA ARG A 286 14.30 -8.86 -4.56
C ARG A 286 13.58 -10.16 -4.91
N LEU A 287 12.50 -10.45 -4.17
CA LEU A 287 11.67 -11.64 -4.29
C LEU A 287 10.29 -11.28 -4.86
N THR A 288 9.57 -12.27 -5.39
CA THR A 288 8.12 -12.12 -5.59
C THR A 288 7.39 -12.16 -4.24
N PRO A 289 6.16 -11.63 -4.14
CA PRO A 289 5.37 -11.73 -2.91
C PRO A 289 5.21 -13.17 -2.41
N GLU A 290 5.00 -14.12 -3.33
CA GLU A 290 4.88 -15.54 -2.97
C GLU A 290 6.19 -16.08 -2.39
N GLN A 291 7.34 -15.68 -2.94
CA GLN A 291 8.66 -16.07 -2.41
C GLN A 291 8.95 -15.40 -1.06
N ALA A 292 8.49 -14.17 -0.85
CA ALA A 292 8.60 -13.49 0.44
C ALA A 292 7.80 -14.22 1.52
N GLU A 293 6.60 -14.69 1.20
CA GLU A 293 5.74 -15.45 2.12
C GLU A 293 6.19 -16.89 2.35
N THR A 294 6.87 -17.49 1.37
CA THR A 294 7.19 -18.93 1.38
C THR A 294 8.69 -19.24 1.44
N GLY A 295 9.53 -18.23 1.64
CA GLY A 295 10.98 -18.38 1.71
C GLY A 295 11.51 -18.86 3.07
N GLY A 296 10.65 -18.99 4.09
CA GLY A 296 11.02 -19.48 5.42
C GLY A 296 11.74 -18.48 6.29
N TYR A 297 11.62 -17.20 6.00
CA TYR A 297 12.35 -16.16 6.72
C TYR A 297 11.78 -15.96 8.12
N ASN A 298 12.62 -15.53 9.06
CA ASN A 298 12.15 -14.92 10.30
C ASN A 298 12.24 -13.40 10.15
N VAL A 299 11.09 -12.73 10.18
CA VAL A 299 10.94 -11.29 9.89
C VAL A 299 10.49 -10.58 11.15
N PHE A 300 11.34 -9.70 11.67
CA PHE A 300 11.04 -8.86 12.81
C PHE A 300 10.49 -7.54 12.28
N THR A 301 9.23 -7.25 12.62
CA THR A 301 8.50 -6.09 12.12
C THR A 301 8.56 -4.93 13.11
N THR A 302 7.98 -3.80 12.72
CA THR A 302 7.82 -2.62 13.57
C THR A 302 6.45 -2.53 14.24
N LEU A 303 5.54 -3.48 13.99
CA LEU A 303 4.18 -3.42 14.51
C LEU A 303 4.18 -3.35 16.03
N ASN A 304 3.46 -2.38 16.59
CA ASN A 304 3.13 -2.35 18.01
C ASN A 304 1.68 -2.83 18.18
N PRO A 305 1.45 -4.05 18.72
CA PRO A 305 0.10 -4.60 18.84
C PRO A 305 -0.84 -3.76 19.70
N ARG A 306 -0.33 -3.10 20.75
CA ARG A 306 -1.11 -2.20 21.61
C ARG A 306 -1.61 -1.01 20.79
N LEU A 307 -0.71 -0.35 20.05
CA LEU A 307 -1.09 0.81 19.23
C LEU A 307 -2.01 0.42 18.08
N GLN A 308 -1.77 -0.74 17.44
CA GLN A 308 -2.66 -1.26 16.41
C GLN A 308 -4.08 -1.44 16.95
N LYS A 309 -4.22 -2.11 18.10
CA LYS A 309 -5.53 -2.35 18.71
C LYS A 309 -6.23 -1.04 19.09
N ILE A 310 -5.51 -0.08 19.68
CA ILE A 310 -6.07 1.24 19.97
C ILE A 310 -6.60 1.90 18.70
N ALA A 311 -5.87 1.82 17.58
CA ALA A 311 -6.31 2.40 16.31
C ALA A 311 -7.56 1.69 15.74
N GLU A 312 -7.58 0.36 15.73
CA GLU A 312 -8.71 -0.45 15.28
C GLU A 312 -9.96 -0.18 16.12
N ASP A 313 -9.85 -0.31 17.44
CA ASP A 313 -10.94 -0.06 18.39
C ASP A 313 -11.47 1.37 18.23
N THR A 314 -10.57 2.37 18.09
CA THR A 314 -10.96 3.77 17.95
C THR A 314 -11.71 4.06 16.66
N ILE A 315 -11.26 3.50 15.54
CA ILE A 315 -11.95 3.63 14.26
C ILE A 315 -13.32 2.97 14.31
N GLU A 316 -13.41 1.76 14.89
CA GLU A 316 -14.65 0.98 14.94
C GLU A 316 -15.75 1.70 15.71
N HIS A 317 -15.47 2.21 16.91
CA HIS A 317 -16.51 2.85 17.72
C HIS A 317 -16.77 4.31 17.37
N THR A 318 -15.81 5.03 16.75
CA THR A 318 -16.02 6.44 16.36
C THR A 318 -16.86 6.55 15.10
N ILE A 319 -16.67 5.65 14.12
CA ILE A 319 -17.40 5.70 12.85
C ILE A 319 -18.70 4.93 12.98
N ASP A 320 -19.81 5.63 12.84
CA ASP A 320 -21.15 5.02 12.85
C ASP A 320 -21.23 3.81 11.91
N SER A 321 -21.75 2.69 12.42
CA SER A 321 -21.92 1.45 11.66
C SER A 321 -22.79 1.58 10.40
N SER A 322 -23.70 2.56 10.37
CA SER A 322 -24.57 2.86 9.23
C SER A 322 -23.91 3.72 8.15
N SER A 323 -22.78 4.38 8.47
CA SER A 323 -22.03 5.14 7.48
C SER A 323 -21.18 4.20 6.62
N ASP A 324 -21.17 4.42 5.30
CA ASP A 324 -20.30 3.69 4.37
C ASP A 324 -18.89 4.30 4.28
N ILE A 325 -18.64 5.40 5.00
CA ILE A 325 -17.36 6.11 4.94
C ILE A 325 -16.21 5.17 5.33
N GLN A 326 -15.10 5.30 4.62
CA GLN A 326 -13.88 4.54 4.87
C GLN A 326 -12.90 5.35 5.69
N ALA A 327 -11.95 4.65 6.32
CA ALA A 327 -10.87 5.25 7.08
C ALA A 327 -9.52 4.69 6.64
N GLY A 328 -8.49 5.51 6.77
CA GLY A 328 -7.08 5.14 6.66
C GLY A 328 -6.32 5.74 7.82
N PHE A 329 -5.50 4.94 8.49
CA PHE A 329 -4.75 5.33 9.67
C PHE A 329 -3.30 4.82 9.59
N ALA A 330 -2.36 5.67 9.97
CA ALA A 330 -0.98 5.25 10.26
C ALA A 330 -0.45 5.94 11.51
N ALA A 331 0.35 5.21 12.29
CA ALA A 331 1.21 5.75 13.32
C ALA A 331 2.68 5.45 12.99
N ILE A 332 3.55 6.45 13.08
CA ILE A 332 4.98 6.39 12.76
C ILE A 332 5.80 6.86 13.95
N ASN A 333 6.87 6.14 14.27
CA ASN A 333 7.91 6.60 15.18
C ASN A 333 8.79 7.66 14.46
N PRO A 334 8.80 8.93 14.89
CA PRO A 334 9.59 9.98 14.27
C PRO A 334 11.10 9.74 14.31
N SER A 335 11.60 8.97 15.27
CA SER A 335 13.05 8.79 15.44
C SER A 335 13.69 8.01 14.29
N ASP A 336 12.95 7.10 13.67
CA ASP A 336 13.50 6.18 12.67
C ASP A 336 12.55 5.82 11.51
N GLY A 337 11.32 6.35 11.49
CA GLY A 337 10.33 6.07 10.45
C GLY A 337 9.63 4.71 10.58
N SER A 338 9.79 4.00 11.70
CA SER A 338 9.08 2.73 11.93
C SER A 338 7.57 2.96 11.96
N VAL A 339 6.82 2.24 11.12
CA VAL A 339 5.35 2.26 11.15
C VAL A 339 4.92 1.36 12.29
N LEU A 340 4.24 1.92 13.29
CA LEU A 340 3.87 1.22 14.52
C LEU A 340 2.46 0.64 14.46
N ALA A 341 1.57 1.24 13.67
CA ALA A 341 0.21 0.78 13.44
C ALA A 341 -0.25 1.22 12.05
N LEU A 342 -1.06 0.39 11.39
CA LEU A 342 -1.61 0.64 10.06
C LEU A 342 -3.01 0.06 9.92
N VAL A 343 -3.99 0.89 9.57
CA VAL A 343 -5.34 0.47 9.19
C VAL A 343 -5.65 1.04 7.82
N GLY A 344 -5.85 0.17 6.82
CA GLY A 344 -6.07 0.56 5.42
C GLY A 344 -7.55 0.71 5.02
N GLY A 345 -8.47 0.35 5.91
CA GLY A 345 -9.91 0.34 5.68
C GLY A 345 -10.63 -0.24 6.90
N ARG A 346 -11.97 -0.10 6.94
CA ARG A 346 -12.78 -0.55 8.09
C ARG A 346 -12.94 -2.07 8.19
N ASP A 347 -12.91 -2.76 7.05
CA ASP A 347 -13.12 -4.21 6.98
C ASP A 347 -12.21 -4.79 5.89
N TYR A 348 -11.18 -5.51 6.32
CA TYR A 348 -10.17 -6.08 5.42
C TYR A 348 -10.75 -7.17 4.52
N GLU A 349 -11.66 -8.00 5.02
CA GLU A 349 -12.23 -9.11 4.26
C GLU A 349 -13.19 -8.61 3.16
N LYS A 350 -13.88 -7.49 3.41
CA LYS A 350 -14.65 -6.79 2.36
C LYS A 350 -13.76 -6.03 1.37
N SER A 351 -12.66 -5.44 1.83
CA SER A 351 -11.81 -4.59 1.01
C SER A 351 -10.34 -4.62 1.46
N PRO A 352 -9.49 -5.47 0.86
CA PRO A 352 -8.05 -5.49 1.16
C PRO A 352 -7.29 -4.29 0.54
N PHE A 353 -7.99 -3.34 -0.09
CA PHE A 353 -7.40 -2.13 -0.66
C PHE A 353 -6.91 -1.22 0.47
N ASN A 354 -5.60 -1.01 0.54
CA ASN A 354 -4.97 -0.23 1.60
C ASN A 354 -4.99 1.26 1.24
N ARG A 355 -5.94 2.01 1.82
CA ARG A 355 -6.13 3.43 1.52
C ARG A 355 -4.97 4.30 1.99
N VAL A 356 -4.12 3.81 2.89
CA VAL A 356 -2.99 4.57 3.42
C VAL A 356 -1.78 4.55 2.48
N THR A 357 -1.52 3.41 1.83
CA THR A 357 -0.34 3.20 0.96
C THR A 357 -0.66 3.22 -0.54
N GLN A 358 -1.92 2.98 -0.92
CA GLN A 358 -2.34 2.83 -2.31
C GLN A 358 -3.25 3.97 -2.80
N ALA A 359 -4.13 4.52 -1.95
CA ALA A 359 -5.05 5.56 -2.39
C ALA A 359 -4.35 6.92 -2.56
N MET A 360 -4.74 7.63 -3.60
CA MET A 360 -4.35 9.02 -3.86
C MET A 360 -5.51 9.93 -3.45
N ARG A 361 -5.30 10.76 -2.44
CA ARG A 361 -6.36 11.57 -1.80
C ARG A 361 -5.93 13.01 -1.69
N GLN A 362 -6.86 13.96 -1.83
CA GLN A 362 -6.52 15.38 -1.72
C GLN A 362 -6.24 15.72 -0.24
N PRO A 363 -5.01 16.14 0.13
CA PRO A 363 -4.65 16.40 1.53
C PRO A 363 -5.33 17.66 2.10
N GLY A 364 -5.87 18.54 1.24
CA GLY A 364 -6.49 19.77 1.67
C GLY A 364 -5.52 20.68 2.43
N SER A 365 -6.03 21.35 3.47
CA SER A 365 -5.22 22.25 4.32
C SER A 365 -4.08 21.57 5.10
N THR A 366 -3.97 20.24 5.12
CA THR A 366 -2.79 19.55 5.71
C THR A 366 -1.51 19.76 4.88
N MET A 367 -1.61 20.34 3.68
CA MET A 367 -0.46 20.77 2.87
C MET A 367 0.22 22.05 3.41
N LYS A 368 -0.52 22.92 4.13
CA LYS A 368 -0.05 24.26 4.53
C LYS A 368 1.22 24.26 5.40
N PRO A 369 1.45 23.32 6.33
CA PRO A 369 2.70 23.28 7.09
C PRO A 369 3.95 23.18 6.20
N PHE A 370 3.91 22.43 5.09
CA PHE A 370 5.05 22.34 4.18
C PHE A 370 5.31 23.67 3.45
N LEU A 371 4.24 24.39 3.08
CA LEU A 371 4.33 25.73 2.53
C LEU A 371 4.93 26.71 3.54
N TYR A 372 4.46 26.68 4.78
CA TYR A 372 4.91 27.61 5.81
C TYR A 372 6.31 27.29 6.35
N TYR A 373 6.74 26.03 6.29
CA TYR A 373 8.15 25.69 6.44
C TYR A 373 8.98 26.42 5.38
N SER A 374 8.60 26.33 4.11
CA SER A 374 9.29 27.08 3.06
C SER A 374 9.21 28.59 3.26
N ALA A 375 8.10 29.13 3.77
CA ALA A 375 7.98 30.54 4.08
C ALA A 375 8.99 30.98 5.14
N VAL A 376 9.11 30.21 6.25
CA VAL A 376 10.07 30.51 7.33
C VAL A 376 11.51 30.42 6.82
N GLN A 377 11.82 29.45 5.95
CA GLN A 377 13.13 29.40 5.28
C GLN A 377 13.45 30.63 4.42
N ASN A 378 12.42 31.34 3.96
CA ASN A 378 12.54 32.52 3.09
C ASN A 378 12.18 33.81 3.85
N GLY A 379 12.44 33.85 5.17
CA GLY A 379 12.40 35.07 5.98
C GLY A 379 11.06 35.40 6.62
N PHE A 380 10.02 34.56 6.44
CA PHE A 380 8.78 34.75 7.18
C PHE A 380 8.99 34.36 8.65
N THR A 381 8.30 35.05 9.53
CA THR A 381 8.29 34.78 10.97
C THR A 381 6.86 34.51 11.42
N PRO A 382 6.64 33.96 12.63
CA PRO A 382 5.29 33.84 13.19
C PRO A 382 4.51 35.17 13.20
N ALA A 383 5.22 36.30 13.24
CA ALA A 383 4.66 37.65 13.26
C ALA A 383 4.44 38.26 11.86
N THR A 384 4.90 37.63 10.77
CA THR A 384 4.66 38.15 9.41
C THR A 384 3.17 38.31 9.17
N ARG A 385 2.76 39.48 8.70
CA ARG A 385 1.34 39.84 8.51
C ARG A 385 0.98 39.87 7.04
N MET A 386 -0.21 39.36 6.73
CA MET A 386 -0.84 39.57 5.43
C MET A 386 -2.33 39.83 5.61
N ARG A 387 -2.89 40.69 4.76
CA ARG A 387 -4.34 40.95 4.74
C ARG A 387 -5.09 39.71 4.26
N SER A 388 -6.04 39.24 5.05
CA SER A 388 -7.01 38.20 4.66
C SER A 388 -8.36 38.84 4.40
N ALA A 389 -8.76 38.86 3.13
CA ALA A 389 -10.02 39.41 2.62
C ALA A 389 -10.37 38.65 1.34
N GLU A 390 -11.62 38.72 0.88
CA GLU A 390 -12.01 38.19 -0.43
C GLU A 390 -11.02 38.67 -1.50
N THR A 391 -10.39 37.73 -2.21
CA THR A 391 -9.29 38.03 -3.14
C THR A 391 -9.46 37.18 -4.38
N THR A 392 -9.48 37.84 -5.54
CA THR A 392 -9.30 37.20 -6.85
C THR A 392 -7.85 37.36 -7.28
N PHE A 393 -7.19 36.25 -7.57
CA PHE A 393 -5.81 36.21 -8.03
C PHE A 393 -5.78 36.14 -9.54
N GLU A 394 -5.27 37.17 -10.19
CA GLU A 394 -5.01 37.19 -11.63
C GLU A 394 -3.74 36.36 -11.92
N LEU A 395 -3.87 35.30 -12.73
CA LEU A 395 -2.81 34.32 -12.99
C LEU A 395 -2.13 34.53 -14.35
N GLY A 396 -2.51 35.58 -15.07
CA GLY A 396 -2.09 35.85 -16.44
C GLY A 396 -2.96 35.14 -17.48
N GLN A 397 -2.85 35.57 -18.75
CA GLN A 397 -3.63 35.05 -19.89
C GLN A 397 -5.16 35.05 -19.69
N GLY A 398 -5.69 36.03 -18.94
CA GLY A 398 -7.12 36.15 -18.65
C GLY A 398 -7.67 35.08 -17.70
N SER A 399 -6.80 34.32 -17.03
CA SER A 399 -7.20 33.34 -16.02
C SER A 399 -7.16 33.94 -14.62
N ALA A 400 -8.22 33.73 -13.85
CA ALA A 400 -8.37 34.23 -12.49
C ALA A 400 -8.75 33.08 -11.54
N TYR A 401 -8.30 33.15 -10.30
CA TYR A 401 -8.60 32.18 -9.25
C TYR A 401 -9.11 32.90 -8.00
N SER A 402 -10.33 32.57 -7.57
CA SER A 402 -10.98 33.18 -6.40
C SER A 402 -11.24 32.12 -5.33
N PRO A 403 -10.24 31.76 -4.51
CA PRO A 403 -10.45 30.86 -3.38
C PRO A 403 -11.28 31.55 -2.29
N SER A 404 -12.07 30.78 -1.56
CA SER A 404 -12.79 31.27 -0.39
C SER A 404 -12.20 30.70 0.91
N ASN A 405 -12.29 31.49 1.98
CA ASN A 405 -12.11 30.95 3.33
C ASN A 405 -13.31 30.09 3.74
N TYR A 406 -13.15 29.32 4.82
CA TYR A 406 -14.22 28.48 5.35
C TYR A 406 -15.47 29.32 5.68
N HIS A 407 -16.63 28.89 5.19
CA HIS A 407 -17.91 29.64 5.23
C HIS A 407 -17.90 31.05 4.64
N GLY A 408 -16.85 31.46 3.92
CA GLY A 408 -16.72 32.82 3.40
C GLY A 408 -16.42 33.88 4.48
N TYR A 409 -15.97 33.47 5.66
CA TYR A 409 -15.54 34.40 6.71
C TYR A 409 -14.10 34.86 6.46
N TYR A 410 -13.88 36.17 6.49
CA TYR A 410 -12.57 36.78 6.35
C TYR A 410 -12.24 37.63 7.58
N ALA A 411 -10.96 37.88 7.79
CA ALA A 411 -10.52 38.84 8.80
C ALA A 411 -10.85 40.28 8.39
N ASP A 412 -10.97 40.52 7.08
CA ASP A 412 -11.01 41.83 6.42
C ASP A 412 -9.86 42.77 6.81
N GLY A 413 -8.77 42.19 7.32
CA GLY A 413 -7.62 42.86 7.88
C GLY A 413 -6.37 41.98 7.92
N PRO A 414 -5.25 42.51 8.41
CA PRO A 414 -4.00 41.75 8.56
C PRO A 414 -4.12 40.69 9.64
N ILE A 415 -3.69 39.46 9.33
CA ILE A 415 -3.48 38.37 10.27
C ILE A 415 -2.02 37.93 10.24
N THR A 416 -1.51 37.42 11.36
CA THR A 416 -0.14 36.89 11.46
C THR A 416 -0.04 35.47 10.85
N LEU A 417 1.15 35.04 10.42
CA LEU A 417 1.41 33.67 9.97
C LEU A 417 0.99 32.65 11.04
N LEU A 418 1.28 32.95 12.30
CA LEU A 418 0.87 32.15 13.46
C LEU A 418 -0.65 31.93 13.49
N GLN A 419 -1.43 33.01 13.43
CA GLN A 419 -2.89 32.93 13.38
C GLN A 419 -3.37 32.25 12.10
N ALA A 420 -2.79 32.55 10.94
CA ALA A 420 -3.17 31.97 9.66
C ALA A 420 -3.03 30.44 9.65
N LEU A 421 -2.00 29.89 10.30
CA LEU A 421 -1.84 28.44 10.45
C LEU A 421 -2.87 27.85 11.43
N ALA A 422 -3.09 28.49 12.59
CA ALA A 422 -4.03 28.02 13.61
C ALA A 422 -5.50 28.00 13.11
N LEU A 423 -5.89 29.07 12.42
CA LEU A 423 -7.22 29.28 11.82
C LEU A 423 -7.34 28.60 10.45
N SER A 424 -6.23 28.16 9.86
CA SER A 424 -6.17 27.53 8.53
C SER A 424 -6.68 28.44 7.41
N ASP A 425 -6.29 29.71 7.41
CA ASP A 425 -6.70 30.73 6.44
C ASP A 425 -6.25 30.37 5.00
N ASN A 426 -7.16 30.37 4.03
CA ASN A 426 -6.88 30.00 2.64
C ASN A 426 -6.25 31.15 1.85
N ILE A 427 -6.70 32.38 2.09
CA ILE A 427 -6.18 33.57 1.40
C ILE A 427 -4.71 33.78 1.73
N TYR A 428 -4.35 33.68 3.01
CA TYR A 428 -2.96 33.77 3.46
C TYR A 428 -2.09 32.70 2.80
N ALA A 429 -2.58 31.45 2.74
CA ALA A 429 -1.84 30.34 2.13
C ALA A 429 -1.61 30.58 0.64
N VAL A 430 -2.63 30.97 -0.12
CA VAL A 430 -2.49 31.23 -1.56
C VAL A 430 -1.60 32.46 -1.81
N LYS A 431 -1.72 33.53 -1.03
CA LYS A 431 -0.80 34.68 -1.09
C LYS A 431 0.64 34.27 -0.84
N THR A 432 0.88 33.46 0.18
CA THR A 432 2.23 32.96 0.51
C THR A 432 2.80 32.10 -0.63
N HIS A 433 2.00 31.20 -1.18
CA HIS A 433 2.41 30.31 -2.28
C HIS A 433 2.75 31.07 -3.56
N LEU A 434 1.97 32.08 -3.91
CA LEU A 434 2.25 32.93 -5.05
C LEU A 434 3.46 33.85 -4.80
N PHE A 435 3.57 34.43 -3.61
CA PHE A 435 4.67 35.31 -3.21
C PHE A 435 6.04 34.60 -3.26
N LEU A 436 6.12 33.38 -2.74
CA LEU A 436 7.36 32.59 -2.75
C LEU A 436 7.72 32.01 -4.12
N GLY A 437 6.73 31.94 -5.02
CA GLY A 437 6.79 31.16 -6.25
C GLY A 437 6.38 29.69 -6.01
N MET A 438 5.51 29.17 -6.88
CA MET A 438 4.82 27.90 -6.67
C MET A 438 5.74 26.67 -6.58
N ASP A 439 6.96 26.74 -7.12
CA ASP A 439 7.93 25.65 -7.06
C ASP A 439 8.43 25.38 -5.63
N LYS A 440 8.44 26.40 -4.78
CA LYS A 440 8.94 26.29 -3.39
C LYS A 440 8.17 25.27 -2.56
N LEU A 441 6.84 25.23 -2.71
CA LEU A 441 6.01 24.21 -2.05
C LEU A 441 6.29 22.81 -2.60
N ILE A 442 6.47 22.66 -3.91
CA ILE A 442 6.77 21.38 -4.53
C ILE A 442 8.12 20.85 -4.05
N ASP A 443 9.14 21.72 -3.99
CA ASP A 443 10.47 21.37 -3.53
C ASP A 443 10.48 21.03 -2.04
N ALA A 444 9.76 21.79 -1.21
CA ALA A 444 9.57 21.46 0.20
C ALA A 444 8.90 20.09 0.35
N ALA A 445 7.77 19.84 -0.32
CA ALA A 445 7.06 18.57 -0.24
C ALA A 445 7.95 17.36 -0.58
N LYS A 446 8.80 17.48 -1.60
CA LYS A 446 9.81 16.46 -1.94
C LYS A 446 10.83 16.24 -0.81
N GLN A 447 11.31 17.30 -0.16
CA GLN A 447 12.22 17.17 0.99
C GLN A 447 11.58 16.42 2.18
N PHE A 448 10.26 16.54 2.35
CA PHE A 448 9.47 15.81 3.35
C PHE A 448 9.10 14.38 2.92
N GLY A 449 9.52 13.92 1.74
CA GLY A 449 9.26 12.57 1.24
C GLY A 449 7.88 12.41 0.57
N ILE A 450 7.22 13.51 0.21
CA ILE A 450 6.00 13.48 -0.62
C ILE A 450 6.43 13.36 -2.08
N ASN A 451 6.42 12.12 -2.59
CA ASN A 451 6.85 11.79 -3.95
C ASN A 451 5.67 11.71 -4.94
N SER A 452 4.43 11.78 -4.43
CA SER A 452 3.23 11.95 -5.23
C SER A 452 3.35 13.15 -6.20
N PRO A 453 2.85 13.05 -7.44
CA PRO A 453 2.97 14.12 -8.42
C PRO A 453 2.15 15.34 -8.00
N LEU A 454 2.83 16.50 -7.86
CA LEU A 454 2.20 17.77 -7.50
C LEU A 454 2.13 18.71 -8.71
N GLN A 455 0.96 19.32 -8.91
CA GLN A 455 0.75 20.29 -9.97
C GLN A 455 1.21 21.69 -9.56
N LYS A 456 1.90 22.40 -10.47
CA LYS A 456 2.31 23.78 -10.28
C LYS A 456 1.14 24.74 -10.52
N VAL A 457 0.20 24.77 -9.57
CA VAL A 457 -1.01 25.62 -9.62
C VAL A 457 -1.20 26.38 -8.31
N PRO A 458 -1.90 27.53 -8.30
CA PRO A 458 -2.10 28.33 -7.09
C PRO A 458 -2.87 27.56 -6.01
N SER A 459 -3.81 26.71 -6.43
CA SER A 459 -4.63 25.90 -5.53
C SER A 459 -3.84 24.79 -4.82
N LEU A 460 -2.59 24.50 -5.22
CA LEU A 460 -1.73 23.53 -4.53
C LEU A 460 -1.52 23.93 -3.06
N ALA A 461 -1.51 25.22 -2.75
CA ALA A 461 -1.45 25.74 -1.37
C ALA A 461 -2.58 25.20 -0.47
N LEU A 462 -3.69 24.78 -1.09
CA LEU A 462 -4.87 24.21 -0.44
C LEU A 462 -4.95 22.69 -0.61
N GLY A 463 -3.89 22.05 -1.11
CA GLY A 463 -3.79 20.59 -1.22
C GLY A 463 -4.68 19.97 -2.30
N THR A 464 -4.79 20.61 -3.47
CA THR A 464 -5.60 20.10 -4.60
C THR A 464 -4.97 18.95 -5.37
N SER A 465 -3.64 18.75 -5.27
CA SER A 465 -2.96 17.58 -5.84
C SER A 465 -3.10 16.38 -4.92
N PRO A 466 -3.65 15.25 -5.39
CA PRO A 466 -3.76 14.03 -4.58
C PRO A 466 -2.39 13.48 -4.17
N VAL A 467 -2.30 12.96 -2.94
CA VAL A 467 -1.10 12.32 -2.38
C VAL A 467 -1.48 11.04 -1.63
N LYS A 468 -0.48 10.19 -1.37
CA LYS A 468 -0.68 9.03 -0.49
C LYS A 468 -0.73 9.45 0.98
N PRO A 469 -1.69 8.97 1.79
CA PRO A 469 -1.74 9.31 3.21
C PRO A 469 -0.44 8.99 3.96
N ILE A 470 0.23 7.88 3.68
CA ILE A 470 1.48 7.52 4.35
C ILE A 470 2.61 8.54 4.14
N GLU A 471 2.65 9.19 2.98
CA GLU A 471 3.65 10.24 2.68
C GLU A 471 3.41 11.48 3.55
N MET A 472 2.14 11.84 3.76
CA MET A 472 1.77 12.96 4.62
C MET A 472 2.11 12.67 6.08
N VAL A 473 1.78 11.48 6.60
CA VAL A 473 2.14 11.11 7.99
C VAL A 473 3.66 11.11 8.19
N ASN A 474 4.43 10.62 7.21
CA ASN A 474 5.89 10.68 7.26
C ASN A 474 6.42 12.12 7.29
N GLY A 475 5.86 13.02 6.46
CA GLY A 475 6.25 14.43 6.48
C GLY A 475 6.02 15.09 7.84
N TYR A 476 4.93 14.75 8.52
CA TYR A 476 4.65 15.24 9.89
C TYR A 476 5.59 14.61 10.92
N ALA A 477 5.95 13.34 10.75
CA ALA A 477 6.97 12.70 11.57
C ALA A 477 8.35 13.38 11.42
N MET A 478 8.69 13.89 10.23
CA MET A 478 9.92 14.69 10.03
C MET A 478 9.88 16.04 10.75
N PHE A 479 8.71 16.67 10.92
CA PHE A 479 8.61 17.83 11.83
C PHE A 479 8.89 17.42 13.28
N ALA A 480 8.31 16.30 13.72
CA ALA A 480 8.44 15.80 15.08
C ALA A 480 9.87 15.39 15.48
N ASN A 481 10.73 15.06 14.51
CA ASN A 481 12.12 14.64 14.75
C ASN A 481 13.17 15.75 14.50
N GLY A 482 12.72 16.99 14.28
CA GLY A 482 13.60 18.13 14.01
C GLY A 482 14.16 18.18 12.58
N GLY A 483 13.55 17.47 11.63
CA GLY A 483 13.85 17.58 10.20
C GLY A 483 14.89 16.58 9.67
N LYS A 484 15.08 15.47 10.39
CA LYS A 484 15.92 14.36 9.97
C LYS A 484 15.16 13.46 9.00
N LYS A 485 15.87 13.00 7.97
CA LYS A 485 15.32 12.07 6.98
C LYS A 485 14.90 10.77 7.65
N ILE A 486 13.64 10.42 7.45
CA ILE A 486 13.07 9.11 7.73
C ILE A 486 12.20 8.68 6.55
N GLU A 487 12.06 7.38 6.38
CA GLU A 487 11.17 6.77 5.40
C GLU A 487 10.31 5.72 6.15
N PRO A 488 9.02 5.57 5.80
CA PRO A 488 8.16 4.56 6.42
C PRO A 488 8.76 3.16 6.21
N SER A 489 8.93 2.43 7.31
CA SER A 489 9.41 1.04 7.27
C SER A 489 8.61 0.17 8.23
N PHE A 490 8.28 -1.02 7.77
CA PHE A 490 7.51 -2.06 8.46
C PHE A 490 8.42 -3.14 9.05
N ILE A 491 9.72 -3.15 8.70
CA ILE A 491 10.66 -4.23 9.00
C ILE A 491 11.93 -3.69 9.67
N THR A 492 12.28 -4.30 10.81
CA THR A 492 13.55 -4.02 11.50
C THR A 492 14.65 -4.98 11.08
N LYS A 493 14.35 -6.27 10.91
CA LYS A 493 15.34 -7.31 10.61
C LYS A 493 14.72 -8.50 9.87
N ILE A 494 15.47 -9.10 8.96
CA ILE A 494 15.11 -10.36 8.28
C ILE A 494 16.26 -11.34 8.42
N THR A 495 15.96 -12.58 8.81
CA THR A 495 16.93 -13.69 8.84
C THR A 495 16.43 -14.87 8.03
N ASP A 496 17.36 -15.69 7.54
CA ASP A 496 17.04 -16.97 6.90
C ASP A 496 16.62 -18.03 7.95
N PRO A 497 16.17 -19.23 7.53
CA PRO A 497 15.80 -20.30 8.45
C PRO A 497 16.93 -20.78 9.39
N ASN A 498 18.20 -20.49 9.07
CA ASN A 498 19.38 -20.87 9.84
C ASN A 498 19.86 -19.72 10.75
N GLY A 499 19.14 -18.59 10.79
CA GLY A 499 19.47 -17.43 11.62
C GLY A 499 20.47 -16.46 10.99
N LYS A 500 20.87 -16.64 9.73
CA LYS A 500 21.74 -15.68 9.04
C LYS A 500 20.96 -14.40 8.74
N VAL A 501 21.50 -13.26 9.15
CA VAL A 501 20.91 -11.95 8.84
C VAL A 501 20.99 -11.66 7.34
N LEU A 502 19.84 -11.44 6.72
CA LEU A 502 19.70 -11.05 5.32
C LEU A 502 19.48 -9.54 5.17
N TYR A 503 18.82 -8.94 6.17
CA TYR A 503 18.57 -7.50 6.22
C TYR A 503 18.49 -7.04 7.68
N GLU A 504 19.01 -5.85 7.95
CA GLU A 504 18.82 -5.12 9.21
C GLU A 504 18.71 -3.62 8.90
N LYS A 505 17.72 -2.96 9.50
CA LYS A 505 17.44 -1.55 9.27
C LYS A 505 18.61 -0.67 9.77
N PRO A 506 19.19 0.18 8.91
CA PRO A 506 20.31 1.02 9.30
C PRO A 506 19.87 2.14 10.27
N LYS A 507 20.66 2.41 11.31
CA LYS A 507 20.38 3.45 12.33
C LYS A 507 20.84 4.86 11.93
N ARG A 508 20.86 5.21 10.64
CA ARG A 508 21.43 6.50 10.17
C ARG A 508 20.33 7.52 9.96
N SER A 509 20.38 8.65 10.68
CA SER A 509 19.55 9.82 10.41
C SER A 509 20.37 10.92 9.76
N LYS A 510 19.97 11.40 8.58
CA LYS A 510 20.60 12.55 7.91
C LYS A 510 19.74 13.79 8.14
N GLN A 511 20.31 14.88 8.63
CA GLN A 511 19.60 16.17 8.66
C GLN A 511 19.35 16.63 7.22
N ILE A 512 18.09 16.85 6.84
CA ILE A 512 17.71 17.28 5.49
C ILE A 512 17.03 18.65 5.53
N LEU A 513 16.15 18.88 6.51
CA LEU A 513 15.46 20.16 6.65
C LEU A 513 16.30 21.14 7.46
N ASP A 514 16.04 22.44 7.28
CA ASP A 514 16.56 23.45 8.19
C ASP A 514 15.94 23.24 9.58
N PRO A 515 16.74 22.96 10.63
CA PRO A 515 16.22 22.61 11.94
C PRO A 515 15.45 23.76 12.60
N LYS A 516 15.82 25.02 12.33
CA LYS A 516 15.17 26.20 12.92
C LYS A 516 13.79 26.40 12.30
N ALA A 517 13.70 26.35 10.96
CA ALA A 517 12.43 26.45 10.24
C ALA A 517 11.51 25.28 10.58
N ALA A 518 12.03 24.04 10.60
CA ALA A 518 11.26 22.87 10.98
C ALA A 518 10.69 23.01 12.40
N PHE A 519 11.51 23.44 13.36
CA PHE A 519 11.08 23.66 14.74
C PHE A 519 10.03 24.77 14.86
N ILE A 520 10.26 25.93 14.24
CA ILE A 520 9.32 27.07 14.32
C ILE A 520 7.97 26.67 13.70
N THR A 521 7.97 26.04 12.53
CA THR A 521 6.73 25.57 11.90
C THR A 521 6.02 24.52 12.74
N ALA A 522 6.76 23.53 13.26
CA ALA A 522 6.23 22.52 14.17
C ALA A 522 5.62 23.14 15.43
N ASN A 523 6.24 24.18 16.00
CA ASN A 523 5.71 24.87 17.17
C ASN A 523 4.43 25.65 16.87
N MET A 524 4.38 26.36 15.74
CA MET A 524 3.16 27.06 15.30
C MET A 524 1.99 26.10 15.06
N MET A 525 2.24 24.85 14.66
CA MET A 525 1.21 23.82 14.49
C MET A 525 0.50 23.45 15.80
N SER A 526 1.08 23.68 16.98
CA SER A 526 0.34 23.55 18.25
C SER A 526 -0.80 24.56 18.36
N GLY A 527 -0.70 25.69 17.66
CA GLY A 527 -1.69 26.76 17.70
C GLY A 527 -3.09 26.34 17.23
N MET A 528 -3.23 25.28 16.43
CA MET A 528 -4.55 24.82 15.99
C MET A 528 -5.46 24.34 17.13
N PHE A 529 -4.90 24.01 18.30
CA PHE A 529 -5.63 23.58 19.48
C PHE A 529 -5.80 24.70 20.51
N ASP A 530 -5.05 25.80 20.37
CA ASP A 530 -5.01 26.86 21.36
C ASP A 530 -6.10 27.90 21.12
N LYS A 531 -7.11 27.91 21.99
CA LYS A 531 -8.23 28.85 21.91
C LYS A 531 -7.79 30.32 22.09
N SER A 532 -6.60 30.61 22.61
CA SER A 532 -6.06 31.97 22.68
C SER A 532 -5.71 32.54 21.30
N LEU A 533 -5.59 31.69 20.27
CA LEU A 533 -5.38 32.10 18.88
C LEU A 533 -6.67 32.23 18.07
N ASN A 534 -7.83 32.15 18.72
CA ASN A 534 -9.08 32.55 18.07
C ASN A 534 -8.96 34.00 17.56
N GLY A 535 -9.53 34.25 16.38
CA GLY A 535 -9.55 35.58 15.75
C GLY A 535 -10.91 35.83 15.15
N TYR A 536 -10.94 36.16 13.86
CA TYR A 536 -12.20 36.29 13.10
C TYR A 536 -12.95 34.95 12.94
N THR A 537 -12.28 33.83 13.21
CA THR A 537 -12.85 32.48 13.30
C THR A 537 -12.16 31.69 14.42
N SER A 538 -12.66 30.50 14.70
CA SER A 538 -12.08 29.60 15.71
C SER A 538 -10.92 28.78 15.15
N VAL A 539 -9.98 28.42 16.03
CA VAL A 539 -8.91 27.47 15.68
C VAL A 539 -9.47 26.11 15.23
N THR A 540 -8.81 25.49 14.27
CA THR A 540 -9.37 24.32 13.56
C THR A 540 -9.49 23.05 14.41
N GLY A 541 -8.73 22.94 15.50
CA GLY A 541 -8.78 21.84 16.48
C GLY A 541 -9.74 22.05 17.64
N ARG A 542 -10.52 23.16 17.67
CA ARG A 542 -11.40 23.52 18.80
C ARG A 542 -12.29 22.38 19.30
N THR A 543 -12.81 21.54 18.40
CA THR A 543 -13.75 20.45 18.72
C THR A 543 -13.14 19.28 19.49
N ILE A 544 -11.81 19.16 19.49
CA ILE A 544 -11.08 18.10 20.22
C ILE A 544 -10.14 18.69 21.28
N ALA A 545 -9.96 20.02 21.33
CA ALA A 545 -8.99 20.67 22.21
C ALA A 545 -9.20 20.33 23.70
N ASP A 546 -10.44 20.18 24.14
CA ASP A 546 -10.77 19.86 25.53
C ASP A 546 -10.54 18.39 25.89
N GLN A 547 -10.24 17.52 24.92
CA GLN A 547 -9.90 16.11 25.12
C GLN A 547 -8.40 15.87 25.23
N LEU A 548 -7.57 16.86 24.85
CA LEU A 548 -6.12 16.68 24.77
C LEU A 548 -5.47 17.03 26.10
N THR A 549 -4.76 16.08 26.70
CA THR A 549 -4.05 16.28 27.99
C THR A 549 -2.61 16.76 27.81
N ARG A 550 -2.12 16.80 26.56
CA ARG A 550 -0.73 17.12 26.21
C ARG A 550 -0.66 18.19 25.14
N ARG A 551 0.48 18.85 25.04
CA ARG A 551 0.75 19.81 23.95
C ARG A 551 1.13 19.05 22.68
N TYR A 552 0.17 18.88 21.79
CA TYR A 552 0.38 18.33 20.46
C TYR A 552 0.69 19.41 19.43
N ALA A 553 1.23 18.99 18.29
CA ALA A 553 1.28 19.79 17.07
C ALA A 553 0.55 19.02 15.96
N GLY A 554 -0.21 19.72 15.12
CA GLY A 554 -0.93 19.06 14.05
C GLY A 554 -1.54 19.99 13.04
N LYS A 555 -2.32 19.40 12.13
CA LYS A 555 -3.16 20.12 11.19
C LYS A 555 -4.35 19.24 10.78
N SER A 556 -5.53 19.87 10.70
CA SER A 556 -6.68 19.28 10.01
C SER A 556 -6.77 19.73 8.56
N GLY A 557 -7.35 18.89 7.71
CA GLY A 557 -7.68 19.18 6.33
C GLY A 557 -9.09 18.70 6.00
N THR A 558 -9.79 19.47 5.17
CA THR A 558 -11.14 19.10 4.74
C THR A 558 -11.30 19.57 3.29
N THR A 559 -11.74 18.66 2.43
CA THR A 559 -12.21 18.95 1.07
C THR A 559 -13.69 18.58 0.99
N SER A 560 -14.29 18.62 -0.20
CA SER A 560 -15.64 18.08 -0.39
C SER A 560 -15.69 16.55 -0.23
N THR A 561 -14.58 15.83 -0.44
CA THR A 561 -14.52 14.36 -0.49
C THR A 561 -13.67 13.71 0.59
N ASP A 562 -12.83 14.49 1.28
CA ASP A 562 -11.81 13.99 2.19
C ASP A 562 -11.80 14.79 3.51
N SER A 563 -11.69 14.09 4.63
CA SER A 563 -11.40 14.68 5.94
C SER A 563 -10.12 14.08 6.51
N TRP A 564 -9.29 14.95 7.08
CA TRP A 564 -7.96 14.62 7.57
C TRP A 564 -7.70 15.21 8.94
N MET A 565 -6.98 14.45 9.75
CA MET A 565 -6.27 14.94 10.92
C MET A 565 -4.88 14.29 10.95
N ILE A 566 -3.83 15.10 10.96
CA ILE A 566 -2.45 14.61 11.11
C ILE A 566 -1.78 15.43 12.19
N GLY A 567 -1.09 14.75 13.10
CA GLY A 567 -0.41 15.42 14.20
C GLY A 567 0.57 14.51 14.90
N PHE A 568 1.29 15.08 15.85
CA PHE A 568 2.35 14.39 16.54
C PHE A 568 2.57 14.95 17.94
N TYR A 569 3.25 14.11 18.71
CA TYR A 569 3.92 14.40 19.97
C TYR A 569 5.36 13.87 19.84
N PRO A 570 6.36 14.39 20.57
CA PRO A 570 7.71 13.84 20.50
C PRO A 570 7.71 12.31 20.72
N GLY A 571 8.18 11.56 19.71
CA GLY A 571 8.20 10.09 19.74
C GLY A 571 7.01 9.38 19.06
N LEU A 572 5.94 10.09 18.68
CA LEU A 572 4.80 9.51 17.96
C LEU A 572 4.14 10.53 17.01
N ALA A 573 4.10 10.20 15.71
CA ALA A 573 3.30 10.91 14.73
C ALA A 573 2.19 9.99 14.22
N SER A 574 0.99 10.51 14.02
CA SER A 574 -0.12 9.74 13.45
C SER A 574 -0.96 10.59 12.52
N GLY A 575 -1.65 9.93 11.60
CA GLY A 575 -2.61 10.59 10.74
C GLY A 575 -3.78 9.70 10.39
N VAL A 576 -4.92 10.36 10.24
CA VAL A 576 -6.21 9.77 9.93
C VAL A 576 -6.75 10.47 8.69
N TRP A 577 -7.16 9.66 7.72
CA TRP A 577 -7.96 10.07 6.59
C TRP A 577 -9.31 9.37 6.67
N THR A 578 -10.39 10.09 6.39
CA THR A 578 -11.72 9.52 6.19
C THR A 578 -12.37 10.06 4.92
N GLY A 579 -13.04 9.20 4.17
CA GLY A 579 -13.73 9.56 2.93
C GLY A 579 -14.32 8.36 2.21
N TYR A 580 -14.96 8.60 1.07
CA TYR A 580 -15.58 7.55 0.26
C TYR A 580 -14.63 7.08 -0.85
N ASP A 581 -14.71 5.80 -1.25
CA ASP A 581 -13.91 5.27 -2.37
C ASP A 581 -14.39 5.72 -3.74
N LYS A 582 -15.70 5.94 -3.86
CA LYS A 582 -16.32 6.53 -5.04
C LYS A 582 -16.39 8.04 -4.85
N GLU A 583 -16.42 8.81 -5.95
CA GLU A 583 -16.52 10.27 -5.95
C GLU A 583 -17.85 10.75 -5.34
N ARG A 584 -17.93 10.71 -4.01
CA ARG A 584 -19.05 11.13 -3.19
C ARG A 584 -18.57 12.18 -2.20
N THR A 585 -19.38 13.22 -2.04
CA THR A 585 -19.11 14.29 -1.07
C THR A 585 -19.42 13.85 0.36
N ILE A 586 -18.64 14.35 1.31
CA ILE A 586 -18.90 14.23 2.74
C ILE A 586 -19.86 15.35 3.12
N ASP A 587 -21.15 15.04 3.17
CA ASP A 587 -22.19 16.04 3.47
C ASP A 587 -22.55 16.05 4.96
N ALA A 588 -22.52 14.88 5.60
CA ALA A 588 -22.86 14.72 7.01
C ALA A 588 -21.84 15.41 7.93
N VAL A 589 -22.33 16.17 8.90
CA VAL A 589 -21.50 16.91 9.87
C VAL A 589 -20.67 15.95 10.73
N ALA A 590 -21.23 14.81 11.12
CA ALA A 590 -20.52 13.79 11.91
C ALA A 590 -19.29 13.25 11.15
N GLU A 591 -19.47 12.92 9.86
CA GLU A 591 -18.41 12.36 9.01
C GLU A 591 -17.24 13.31 8.81
N LYS A 592 -17.48 14.63 8.78
CA LYS A 592 -16.42 15.64 8.71
C LYS A 592 -15.53 15.64 9.96
N ASN A 593 -16.05 15.19 11.11
CA ASN A 593 -15.35 15.22 12.40
C ASN A 593 -14.66 13.90 12.78
N TYR A 594 -15.01 12.76 12.15
CA TYR A 594 -14.44 11.46 12.51
C TYR A 594 -12.91 11.44 12.52
N ALA A 595 -12.25 11.98 11.49
CA ALA A 595 -10.79 12.01 11.44
C ALA A 595 -10.15 12.69 12.67
N LYS A 596 -10.74 13.80 13.17
CA LYS A 596 -10.24 14.52 14.35
C LYS A 596 -10.46 13.73 15.64
N GLN A 597 -11.65 13.16 15.81
CA GLN A 597 -11.99 12.37 17.00
C GLN A 597 -11.12 11.12 17.11
N ILE A 598 -11.01 10.36 16.01
CA ILE A 598 -10.16 9.17 15.95
C ILE A 598 -8.71 9.51 16.31
N TRP A 599 -8.18 10.61 15.76
CA TRP A 599 -6.82 11.04 16.04
C TRP A 599 -6.63 11.43 17.52
N ALA A 600 -7.55 12.22 18.09
CA ALA A 600 -7.44 12.70 19.47
C ALA A 600 -7.47 11.53 20.45
N GLU A 601 -8.46 10.65 20.32
CA GLU A 601 -8.59 9.47 21.17
C GLU A 601 -7.40 8.51 21.04
N PHE A 602 -6.94 8.25 19.81
CA PHE A 602 -5.77 7.42 19.59
C PHE A 602 -4.55 8.00 20.29
N MET A 603 -4.27 9.29 20.12
CA MET A 603 -3.07 9.92 20.67
C MET A 603 -3.07 9.91 22.20
N GLU A 604 -4.22 10.20 22.82
CA GLU A 604 -4.36 10.17 24.29
C GLU A 604 -4.15 8.75 24.84
N LYS A 605 -4.82 7.74 24.28
CA LYS A 605 -4.67 6.33 24.70
C LYS A 605 -3.25 5.80 24.42
N ALA A 606 -2.69 6.13 23.25
CA ALA A 606 -1.36 5.69 22.87
C ALA A 606 -0.27 6.21 23.82
N LEU A 607 -0.41 7.44 24.30
CA LEU A 607 0.57 8.15 25.11
C LEU A 607 0.25 8.19 26.61
N GLU A 608 -0.77 7.50 27.07
CA GLU A 608 -1.17 7.46 28.50
C GLU A 608 0.03 7.23 29.43
N ASP A 609 0.86 6.21 29.13
CA ASP A 609 2.06 5.85 29.89
C ASP A 609 3.35 6.56 29.41
N ALA A 610 3.27 7.44 28.41
CA ALA A 610 4.44 8.09 27.85
C ALA A 610 4.92 9.24 28.73
N PRO A 611 6.25 9.40 28.92
CA PRO A 611 6.80 10.51 29.68
C PRO A 611 6.45 11.85 29.03
N ALA A 612 6.40 12.90 29.86
CA ALA A 612 6.29 14.27 29.38
C ALA A 612 7.51 14.61 28.50
N ALA A 613 7.24 15.16 27.33
CA ALA A 613 8.22 15.49 26.31
C ALA A 613 7.77 16.73 25.55
N ALA A 614 8.75 17.50 25.08
CA ALA A 614 8.52 18.69 24.27
C ALA A 614 9.54 18.75 23.14
N LEU A 615 9.19 19.41 22.04
CA LEU A 615 10.18 19.80 21.04
C LEU A 615 11.13 20.81 21.66
N MET A 616 12.43 20.55 21.54
CA MET A 616 13.47 21.45 22.05
C MET A 616 13.88 22.45 20.97
N PRO A 617 13.95 23.76 21.28
CA PRO A 617 14.42 24.75 20.33
C PRO A 617 15.88 24.47 19.95
N PRO A 618 16.22 24.40 18.65
CA PRO A 618 17.61 24.28 18.23
C PRO A 618 18.38 25.60 18.47
N GLU A 619 19.70 25.54 18.39
CA GLU A 619 20.54 26.73 18.49
C GLU A 619 20.14 27.79 17.44
N GLY A 620 20.19 29.06 17.84
CA GLY A 620 19.80 30.18 16.99
C GLY A 620 18.29 30.42 16.91
N VAL A 621 17.49 29.78 17.78
CA VAL A 621 16.06 30.07 17.98
C VAL A 621 15.85 30.73 19.34
N LYS A 622 15.02 31.78 19.38
CA LYS A 622 14.65 32.52 20.61
C LYS A 622 13.14 32.53 20.79
N GLY A 623 12.67 32.27 22.00
CA GLY A 623 11.26 32.39 22.37
C GLY A 623 10.93 33.74 22.99
N MET A 624 9.75 34.29 22.68
CA MET A 624 9.23 35.49 23.33
C MET A 624 7.70 35.55 23.28
N TYR A 625 7.11 36.36 24.15
CA TYR A 625 5.68 36.67 24.07
C TYR A 625 5.41 37.73 23.00
N ILE A 626 4.40 37.48 22.17
CA ILE A 626 3.88 38.41 21.18
C ILE A 626 2.37 38.60 21.37
N ASP A 627 1.83 39.72 20.91
CA ASP A 627 0.39 39.83 20.66
C ASP A 627 0.07 39.08 19.36
N PRO A 628 -0.73 38.00 19.39
CA PRO A 628 -1.00 37.21 18.21
C PRO A 628 -1.74 37.98 17.10
N ALA A 629 -2.49 39.05 17.43
CA ALA A 629 -3.25 39.84 16.47
C ALA A 629 -2.38 40.84 15.69
N THR A 630 -1.47 41.53 16.39
CA THR A 630 -0.59 42.53 15.77
C THR A 630 0.76 41.97 15.34
N GLY A 631 1.22 40.88 15.95
CA GLY A 631 2.57 40.34 15.78
C GLY A 631 3.65 41.07 16.58
N TYR A 632 3.28 42.08 17.39
CA TYR A 632 4.21 42.89 18.17
C TYR A 632 4.70 42.13 19.40
N ALA A 633 5.90 42.45 19.88
CA ALA A 633 6.40 41.98 21.16
C ALA A 633 5.42 42.37 22.29
N ALA A 634 5.02 41.42 23.12
CA ALA A 634 4.05 41.69 24.17
C ALA A 634 4.72 42.12 25.47
N ALA A 635 4.52 43.38 25.88
CA ALA A 635 4.91 43.85 27.21
C ALA A 635 4.00 43.22 28.30
N PRO A 636 4.37 43.27 29.59
CA PRO A 636 3.54 42.77 30.69
C PRO A 636 2.11 43.32 30.72
N SER A 637 1.88 44.52 30.20
CA SER A 637 0.55 45.16 30.12
C SER A 637 -0.24 44.83 28.84
N CYS A 638 0.35 44.09 27.88
CA CYS A 638 -0.36 43.75 26.65
C CYS A 638 -1.57 42.85 26.94
N PRO A 639 -2.75 43.07 26.32
CA PRO A 639 -3.99 42.40 26.69
C PRO A 639 -4.03 40.94 26.25
N SER A 640 -3.33 40.63 25.15
CA SER A 640 -3.18 39.28 24.61
C SER A 640 -1.71 38.95 24.49
N LYS A 641 -1.33 37.73 24.86
CA LYS A 641 0.04 37.26 24.82
C LYS A 641 0.07 35.81 24.35
N TYR A 642 0.95 35.52 23.42
CA TYR A 642 1.23 34.18 22.93
C TYR A 642 2.73 33.95 22.90
N PHE A 643 3.19 32.81 23.41
CA PHE A 643 4.61 32.47 23.39
C PHE A 643 5.00 31.85 22.04
N ALA A 644 5.78 32.58 21.25
CA ALA A 644 6.21 32.19 19.91
C ALA A 644 7.74 32.14 19.81
N TYR A 645 8.24 31.39 18.83
CA TYR A 645 9.67 31.23 18.57
C TYR A 645 10.09 31.85 17.25
N PHE A 646 11.24 32.50 17.26
CA PHE A 646 11.81 33.24 16.13
C PHE A 646 13.24 32.77 15.87
N ILE A 647 13.69 32.90 14.62
CA ILE A 647 15.11 32.82 14.32
C ILE A 647 15.75 34.05 14.98
N LYS A 648 16.87 33.87 15.68
CA LYS A 648 17.56 34.97 16.35
C LYS A 648 17.90 36.08 15.35
N GLY A 649 17.52 37.31 15.66
CA GLY A 649 17.65 38.48 14.79
C GLY A 649 16.43 38.77 13.92
N THR A 650 15.36 37.96 14.00
CA THR A 650 14.09 38.19 13.26
C THR A 650 12.91 38.42 14.20
N GLU A 651 13.16 38.71 15.47
CA GLU A 651 12.15 39.03 16.47
C GLU A 651 11.45 40.37 16.14
N PRO A 652 10.16 40.53 16.48
CA PRO A 652 9.48 41.81 16.30
C PRO A 652 10.08 42.90 17.20
N GLU A 653 10.38 44.06 16.61
CA GLU A 653 10.91 45.24 17.33
C GLU A 653 9.79 46.09 17.97
N GLN A 654 8.62 46.13 17.34
CA GLN A 654 7.46 46.89 17.84
C GLN A 654 6.88 46.21 19.08
N VAL A 655 6.45 47.00 20.07
CA VAL A 655 5.97 46.52 21.37
C VAL A 655 4.52 46.91 21.61
N CYS A 656 3.70 45.96 22.05
CA CYS A 656 2.34 46.15 22.54
C CYS A 656 2.36 46.48 24.04
N TYR A 657 1.87 47.67 24.43
CA TYR A 657 1.73 48.11 25.83
C TYR A 657 0.29 48.08 26.36
N GLY A 658 -0.69 47.68 25.54
CA GLY A 658 -2.08 47.43 25.97
C GLY A 658 -2.98 48.64 26.25
N LYS A 659 -2.51 49.88 26.07
CA LYS A 659 -3.37 51.08 26.17
C LYS A 659 -3.27 52.12 25.06
N GLU A 660 -2.38 51.98 24.09
CA GLU A 660 -2.35 52.86 22.90
C GLU A 660 -1.98 52.04 21.66
N ILE A 661 -2.39 52.50 20.48
CA ILE A 661 -2.42 51.83 19.17
C ILE A 661 -3.73 51.03 18.88
N TYR A 662 -4.87 51.70 19.00
CA TYR A 662 -6.06 51.42 18.17
C TYR A 662 -6.50 52.66 17.35
N LYS A 663 -5.66 53.72 17.27
CA LYS A 663 -6.02 54.98 16.59
C LYS A 663 -5.57 55.11 15.14
N GLU A 664 -4.70 54.24 14.61
CA GLU A 664 -4.26 54.35 13.21
C GLU A 664 -5.11 53.56 12.19
N GLN A 665 -6.11 52.79 12.61
CA GLN A 665 -6.99 52.09 11.65
C GLN A 665 -8.20 52.90 11.18
N ASN A 666 -8.45 54.09 11.73
CA ASN A 666 -9.59 54.95 11.34
C ASN A 666 -9.21 56.26 10.62
N ALA A 667 -7.93 56.49 10.30
CA ALA A 667 -7.51 57.67 9.53
C ALA A 667 -7.62 57.50 8.00
N GLY A 668 -8.19 56.38 7.53
CA GLY A 668 -8.36 56.07 6.10
C GLY A 668 -9.79 55.65 5.71
N HIS A 669 -10.82 56.14 6.41
CA HIS A 669 -12.19 56.04 5.89
C HIS A 669 -12.35 57.02 4.72
N GLU A 670 -11.92 56.60 3.53
CA GLU A 670 -12.60 57.06 2.31
C GLU A 670 -14.08 56.70 2.43
N LYS A 671 -14.93 57.68 2.10
CA LYS A 671 -16.39 57.54 2.11
C LYS A 671 -16.79 56.24 1.40
N PRO A 672 -17.74 55.45 1.94
CA PRO A 672 -18.21 54.25 1.25
C PRO A 672 -18.75 54.64 -0.13
N ALA A 673 -18.20 53.99 -1.17
CA ALA A 673 -18.76 54.05 -2.50
C ALA A 673 -20.23 53.58 -2.47
N ALA A 674 -21.06 54.22 -3.28
CA ALA A 674 -22.48 53.91 -3.39
C ALA A 674 -22.70 52.40 -3.65
N PRO A 675 -23.74 51.80 -3.06
CA PRO A 675 -23.98 50.36 -3.19
C PRO A 675 -24.21 49.99 -4.66
N PRO A 676 -23.69 48.85 -5.14
CA PRO A 676 -23.93 48.41 -6.51
C PRO A 676 -25.43 48.11 -6.69
N HIS A 677 -25.97 48.53 -7.83
CA HIS A 677 -27.36 48.26 -8.22
C HIS A 677 -27.72 46.79 -7.99
N LYS A 678 -28.70 46.54 -7.11
CA LYS A 678 -29.35 45.23 -6.97
C LYS A 678 -29.84 44.79 -8.35
N ARG A 679 -29.29 43.69 -8.89
CA ARG A 679 -29.91 42.98 -10.02
C ARG A 679 -31.29 42.50 -9.57
N GLN A 680 -32.33 43.07 -10.16
CA GLN A 680 -33.71 42.65 -10.00
C GLN A 680 -33.83 41.16 -10.35
N LYS A 681 -34.41 40.36 -9.44
CA LYS A 681 -34.73 38.96 -9.71
C LYS A 681 -35.92 38.93 -10.66
N TRP A 682 -35.84 38.10 -11.70
CA TRP A 682 -36.81 38.08 -12.80
C TRP A 682 -38.26 37.77 -12.41
N TRP A 683 -38.49 37.22 -11.22
CA TRP A 683 -39.81 36.89 -10.66
C TRP A 683 -40.53 38.10 -10.02
N GLU A 684 -39.83 39.19 -9.72
CA GLU A 684 -40.42 40.38 -9.06
C GLU A 684 -41.32 41.20 -10.00
N LYS A 685 -41.33 40.90 -11.31
CA LYS A 685 -42.25 41.50 -12.28
C LYS A 685 -43.66 40.87 -12.30
N TRP A 686 -43.87 39.74 -11.62
CA TRP A 686 -45.16 39.03 -11.66
C TRP A 686 -46.10 39.33 -10.49
N PHE A 687 -45.62 39.96 -9.41
CA PHE A 687 -46.40 40.14 -8.17
C PHE A 687 -46.78 41.60 -7.86
N LYS A 688 -46.74 42.52 -8.84
CA LYS A 688 -47.25 43.89 -8.64
C LYS A 688 -48.02 44.40 -9.85
N LYS A 689 -49.34 44.17 -9.85
CA LYS A 689 -50.37 45.20 -10.14
C LYS A 689 -51.78 44.66 -9.85
N GLY A 690 -52.28 45.02 -8.67
CA GLY A 690 -53.66 45.41 -8.42
C GLY A 690 -53.59 46.83 -7.85
N GLU A 691 -54.46 47.71 -8.35
CA GLU A 691 -54.50 49.19 -8.28
C GLU A 691 -53.76 49.93 -9.42
#